data_AF-A0A3R9QTJ4-F1
#
_entry.id   AF-A0A3R9QTJ4-F1
#
_cell.length_a   1.000
_cell.length_b   1.000
_cell.length_c   1.000
_cell.angle_alpha   90.00
_cell.angle_beta   90.00
_cell.angle_gamma   90.00
#
_symmetry.space_group_name_H-M   'P 1'
#
loop_
_entity.id
_entity.type
_entity.pdbx_description
1 polymer ?
#
loop_
_entity_poly.entity_id
_entity_poly.type
_entity_poly.pdbx_seq_one_letter_code
_entity_poly.pdbx_strand_id
1 'polypeptide(L)'
;MKNPLKLRSKKAINKAKRRIQLRGDKFVILDSRELERRRNELIEYYRNKCDRFVETLRGRENLEDRKMIWRHWNLSQILPEKLVRIQHTGPLRILAFSDYRIHDTNLIVDFVNSLEEKPDIILYAGDDTRRFSPFPLDLLKISPFDEERPRRVQEATDGLIFSIPKSTYNEGCVQEAFLATLRIVERLSDVLKNLKGIPVKDQEIILKKTVAEEFPSLIVEEEEKDEKRKEIRILDESGAEILSMARYEDIIIMHNFNLLSRSYDVSRAKKIGENKKYIYFYIPLSDQPEENIFEKLASNAKYGLAAVIGNDDSSRSRIYGNKVFELHSTWLLIGSFLIIGLEGSTCGIGPSGNYLEGDVKLRLEVAGEILEPGCKLILVSHTPPRGLLDRAMRFGDEAIGSLALRDFIEEREDVPLVVCGHAHRCGGKYERLNRTTVVNVSSHDDSFSRANVALIHVDEKGEVSVNFRKLPSPVEEVLRKKTEDECLEALQELSLTKNEAKLFMDMSRKKGDIFFEDLPELANLKFRYGFSWDNAFKLYEHGVKAPQDITDEIVMNVLRNSSGIHQFHLKRAYTKVKRELEKGRIYLMEPIPLLSHNKIIVYDTEYYGSSENVVLYGFLDMSTGKLSQFWFDEEDRVFEYLEDKERDYVFIHWGGADKKILKERFSYDAQNINLLYHVQVSLVAPTSSSSLHDVFDALCGHKEDEWWERFFYNMSGFDKLGLCWQILKNPSDDNARKVLSEANKADILALAQIIERIKAIEVHKENNA
;
A
#
# COMPACT_ATOMS: atom_id res chain seq x y z
N MET A 1 20.38 11.42 30.65
CA MET A 1 19.58 12.44 31.37
C MET A 1 18.39 11.76 32.04
N LYS A 2 18.11 12.03 33.32
CA LYS A 2 16.99 11.41 34.06
C LYS A 2 15.66 11.97 33.53
N ASN A 3 14.72 11.09 33.14
CA ASN A 3 13.41 11.44 32.61
C ASN A 3 12.61 12.31 33.63
N PRO A 4 12.27 13.58 33.32
CA PRO A 4 11.55 14.49 34.23
C PRO A 4 10.17 13.98 34.67
N LEU A 5 9.57 13.05 33.91
CA LEU A 5 8.27 12.44 34.23
C LEU A 5 8.35 11.42 35.38
N LYS A 6 9.52 10.80 35.62
CA LYS A 6 9.70 9.83 36.73
C LYS A 6 9.56 10.46 38.11
N LEU A 7 9.86 11.76 38.27
CA LEU A 7 9.78 12.46 39.56
C LEU A 7 8.41 13.07 39.88
N ARG A 8 7.50 13.21 38.90
CA ARG A 8 6.13 13.70 39.13
C ARG A 8 5.10 12.60 39.43
N SER A 9 5.47 11.33 39.30
CA SER A 9 4.51 10.22 39.33
C SER A 9 3.97 9.90 40.74
N LYS A 10 4.78 9.83 41.80
CA LYS A 10 4.30 9.33 43.12
C LYS A 10 3.28 10.23 43.86
N LYS A 11 3.34 11.56 43.70
CA LYS A 11 2.34 12.48 44.31
C LYS A 11 1.11 12.70 43.42
N ALA A 12 1.21 12.48 42.10
CA ALA A 12 0.09 12.56 41.17
C ALA A 12 -0.75 11.26 41.14
N ILE A 13 -0.11 10.10 41.32
CA ILE A 13 -0.77 8.77 41.28
C ILE A 13 -1.79 8.58 42.41
N ASN A 14 -1.57 9.15 43.61
CA ASN A 14 -2.59 9.12 44.67
C ASN A 14 -3.78 10.07 44.42
N LYS A 15 -3.69 10.96 43.44
CA LYS A 15 -4.80 11.84 43.01
C LYS A 15 -5.60 11.24 41.84
N ALA A 16 -5.10 10.18 41.20
CA ALA A 16 -5.64 9.62 39.96
C ALA A 16 -6.75 8.57 40.15
N LYS A 17 -6.83 7.91 41.33
CA LYS A 17 -7.98 7.06 41.74
C LYS A 17 -9.36 7.75 41.72
N ARG A 18 -9.43 9.05 41.39
CA ARG A 18 -10.64 9.89 41.40
C ARG A 18 -11.15 10.32 40.01
N ARG A 19 -10.52 9.89 38.89
CA ARG A 19 -10.77 10.50 37.56
C ARG A 19 -11.70 9.70 36.65
N ILE A 20 -11.60 8.37 36.70
CA ILE A 20 -12.50 7.44 36.03
C ILE A 20 -12.90 6.41 37.07
N GLN A 21 -14.19 6.12 37.18
CA GLN A 21 -14.72 5.12 38.10
C GLN A 21 -15.53 4.10 37.33
N LEU A 22 -15.35 2.82 37.68
CA LEU A 22 -16.21 1.75 37.21
C LEU A 22 -17.51 1.73 38.05
N ARG A 23 -18.66 1.93 37.41
CA ARG A 23 -20.00 1.80 38.02
C ARG A 23 -20.72 0.62 37.38
N GLY A 24 -20.80 -0.49 38.11
CA GLY A 24 -21.17 -1.77 37.51
C GLY A 24 -20.11 -2.18 36.49
N ASP A 25 -20.52 -2.31 35.22
CA ASP A 25 -19.61 -2.64 34.11
C ASP A 25 -19.25 -1.42 33.25
N LYS A 26 -19.76 -0.22 33.57
CA LYS A 26 -19.55 0.99 32.76
C LYS A 26 -18.50 1.90 33.38
N PHE A 27 -17.62 2.44 32.55
CA PHE A 27 -16.71 3.49 32.97
C PHE A 27 -17.41 4.85 32.98
N VAL A 28 -17.20 5.61 34.05
CA VAL A 28 -17.72 6.97 34.20
C VAL A 28 -16.55 7.91 34.43
N ILE A 29 -16.45 8.92 33.57
CA ILE A 29 -15.48 10.01 33.71
C ILE A 29 -15.97 10.94 34.82
N LEU A 30 -15.20 11.05 35.89
CA LEU A 30 -15.50 11.90 37.04
C LEU A 30 -14.92 13.32 36.91
N ASP A 31 -13.82 13.48 36.16
CA ASP A 31 -13.15 14.77 35.92
C ASP A 31 -12.56 14.81 34.49
N SER A 32 -13.34 15.33 33.54
CA SER A 32 -12.91 15.43 32.14
C SER A 32 -11.83 16.50 31.92
N ARG A 33 -11.86 17.60 32.70
CA ARG A 33 -10.92 18.72 32.53
C ARG A 33 -9.49 18.31 32.83
N GLU A 34 -9.28 17.55 33.90
CA GLU A 34 -7.95 17.08 34.26
C GLU A 34 -7.43 16.03 33.26
N LEU A 35 -8.30 15.17 32.72
CA LEU A 35 -7.95 14.21 31.67
C LEU A 35 -7.59 14.92 30.36
N GLU A 36 -8.35 15.93 29.95
CA GLU A 36 -8.02 16.79 28.80
C GLU A 36 -6.69 17.52 29.00
N ARG A 37 -6.44 18.04 30.21
CA ARG A 37 -5.16 18.66 30.55
C ARG A 37 -4.00 17.67 30.38
N ARG A 38 -4.14 16.45 30.93
CA ARG A 38 -3.15 15.38 30.80
C ARG A 38 -2.96 14.94 29.35
N ARG A 39 -4.06 14.83 28.60
CA ARG A 39 -4.07 14.52 27.16
C ARG A 39 -3.22 15.51 26.38
N ASN A 40 -3.45 16.81 26.59
CA ASN A 40 -2.72 17.86 25.89
C ASN A 40 -1.22 17.86 26.23
N GLU A 41 -0.86 17.65 27.50
CA GLU A 41 0.54 17.48 27.92
C GLU A 41 1.22 16.30 27.19
N LEU A 42 0.51 15.18 27.05
CA LEU A 42 1.02 13.98 26.38
C LEU A 42 1.15 14.19 24.86
N ILE A 43 0.16 14.83 24.23
CA ILE A 43 0.21 15.18 22.80
C ILE A 43 1.42 16.07 22.52
N GLU A 44 1.63 17.12 23.31
CA GLU A 44 2.79 18.01 23.15
C GLU A 44 4.12 17.27 23.36
N TYR A 45 4.19 16.39 24.36
CA TYR A 45 5.38 15.57 24.61
C TYR A 45 5.73 14.68 23.41
N TYR A 46 4.76 13.94 22.85
CA TYR A 46 5.03 13.04 21.72
C TYR A 46 5.20 13.78 20.39
N ARG A 47 4.54 14.93 20.20
CA ARG A 47 4.81 15.81 19.05
C ARG A 47 6.30 16.16 18.97
N ASN A 48 6.89 16.55 20.10
CA ASN A 48 8.32 16.90 20.17
C ASN A 48 9.27 15.70 20.04
N LYS A 49 8.80 14.48 20.29
CA LYS A 49 9.58 13.23 20.19
C LYS A 49 9.40 12.54 18.83
N CYS A 50 8.42 12.96 18.03
CA CYS A 50 8.12 12.38 16.73
C CYS A 50 8.98 13.05 15.66
N ASP A 51 9.97 12.33 15.15
CA ASP A 51 10.86 12.81 14.07
C ASP A 51 10.25 12.61 12.67
N ARG A 52 8.97 12.23 12.58
CA ARG A 52 8.31 11.89 11.31
C ARG A 52 7.62 13.13 10.74
N PHE A 53 7.84 13.37 9.45
CA PHE A 53 7.31 14.52 8.73
C PHE A 53 6.52 14.09 7.50
N VAL A 54 5.55 14.90 7.10
CA VAL A 54 4.76 14.70 5.89
C VAL A 54 4.87 15.95 5.01
N GLU A 55 5.07 15.75 3.72
CA GLU A 55 4.94 16.80 2.72
C GLU A 55 3.46 17.22 2.55
N THR A 56 3.24 18.53 2.54
CA THR A 56 1.94 19.17 2.30
C THR A 56 2.10 20.27 1.25
N LEU A 57 0.97 20.77 0.72
CA LEU A 57 0.96 21.93 -0.20
C LEU A 57 1.61 23.20 0.40
N ARG A 58 1.73 23.28 1.73
CA ARG A 58 2.32 24.42 2.45
C ARG A 58 3.76 24.15 2.94
N GLY A 59 4.35 23.01 2.56
CA GLY A 59 5.68 22.58 2.98
C GLY A 59 5.66 21.31 3.84
N ARG A 60 6.78 21.04 4.51
CA ARG A 60 6.99 19.85 5.35
C ARG A 60 6.46 20.11 6.77
N GLU A 61 5.52 19.29 7.23
CA GLU A 61 4.86 19.44 8.55
C GLU A 61 5.09 18.19 9.42
N ASN A 62 5.13 18.36 10.75
CA ASN A 62 5.27 17.22 11.67
C ASN A 62 4.03 16.30 11.56
N LEU A 63 4.24 14.98 11.58
CA LEU A 63 3.15 14.01 11.45
C LEU A 63 2.08 14.16 12.54
N GLU A 64 2.46 14.42 13.79
CA GLU A 64 1.50 14.61 14.88
C GLU A 64 0.67 15.88 14.67
N ASP A 65 1.26 16.95 14.14
CA ASP A 65 0.53 18.18 13.80
C ASP A 65 -0.48 17.95 12.68
N ARG A 66 -0.07 17.24 11.62
CA ARG A 66 -0.97 16.83 10.55
C ARG A 66 -2.16 16.06 11.13
N LYS A 67 -1.94 15.02 11.94
CA LYS A 67 -3.07 14.23 12.49
C LYS A 67 -4.03 15.06 13.32
N MET A 68 -3.54 16.02 14.11
CA MET A 68 -4.40 16.92 14.89
C MET A 68 -5.34 17.73 13.99
N ILE A 69 -4.86 18.21 12.84
CA ILE A 69 -5.71 18.91 11.86
C ILE A 69 -6.83 18.00 11.34
N TRP A 70 -6.51 16.74 11.07
CA TRP A 70 -7.42 15.82 10.38
C TRP A 70 -8.46 15.15 11.31
N ARG A 71 -8.18 14.91 12.60
CA ARG A 71 -9.15 14.35 13.56
C ARG A 71 -8.93 14.80 15.01
N HIS A 72 -10.00 15.29 15.65
CA HIS A 72 -10.07 15.49 17.10
C HIS A 72 -11.01 14.46 17.73
N TRP A 73 -10.45 13.37 18.25
CA TRP A 73 -11.23 12.41 19.04
C TRP A 73 -11.67 13.04 20.37
N ASN A 74 -12.88 12.76 20.84
CA ASN A 74 -13.29 13.12 22.20
C ASN A 74 -12.81 12.06 23.20
N LEU A 75 -12.72 12.44 24.49
CA LEU A 75 -12.28 11.52 25.55
C LEU A 75 -13.09 10.22 25.59
N SER A 76 -14.40 10.29 25.36
CA SER A 76 -15.29 9.11 25.32
C SER A 76 -14.98 8.14 24.18
N GLN A 77 -14.30 8.60 23.11
CA GLN A 77 -13.92 7.75 21.98
C GLN A 77 -12.53 7.12 22.17
N ILE A 78 -11.72 7.67 23.07
CA ILE A 78 -10.35 7.22 23.38
C ILE A 78 -10.35 6.28 24.57
N LEU A 79 -11.18 6.57 25.57
CA LEU A 79 -11.26 5.82 26.82
C LEU A 79 -12.27 4.66 26.70
N PRO A 80 -12.12 3.60 27.50
CA PRO A 80 -13.06 2.49 27.46
C PRO A 80 -14.45 2.92 27.95
N GLU A 81 -15.46 2.26 27.42
CA GLU A 81 -16.86 2.44 27.83
C GLU A 81 -17.30 1.35 28.80
N LYS A 82 -16.82 0.12 28.59
CA LYS A 82 -17.26 -1.07 29.32
C LYS A 82 -16.09 -1.94 29.79
N LEU A 83 -16.24 -2.58 30.95
CA LEU A 83 -15.42 -3.68 31.43
C LEU A 83 -16.29 -4.94 31.58
N VAL A 84 -15.92 -6.01 30.90
CA VAL A 84 -16.55 -7.33 31.06
C VAL A 84 -15.67 -8.18 31.97
N ARG A 85 -16.25 -8.72 33.05
CA ARG A 85 -15.55 -9.60 33.99
C ARG A 85 -15.94 -11.06 33.74
N ILE A 86 -14.92 -11.90 33.59
CA ILE A 86 -15.06 -13.33 33.30
C ILE A 86 -14.28 -14.11 34.35
N GLN A 87 -14.95 -15.07 34.99
CA GLN A 87 -14.29 -15.95 35.95
C GLN A 87 -13.36 -16.93 35.23
N HIS A 88 -12.12 -16.98 35.71
CA HIS A 88 -11.07 -17.85 35.19
C HIS A 88 -10.04 -18.10 36.29
N THR A 89 -9.43 -19.28 36.27
CA THR A 89 -8.38 -19.72 37.19
C THR A 89 -7.29 -20.43 36.41
N GLY A 90 -6.04 -20.25 36.80
CA GLY A 90 -4.91 -20.85 36.10
C GLY A 90 -4.47 -20.04 34.88
N PRO A 91 -3.71 -20.68 33.97
CA PRO A 91 -3.11 -20.00 32.83
C PRO A 91 -4.12 -19.75 31.72
N LEU A 92 -3.84 -18.70 30.94
CA LEU A 92 -4.66 -18.29 29.80
C LEU A 92 -4.06 -18.82 28.48
N ARG A 93 -4.83 -19.61 27.73
CA ARG A 93 -4.48 -20.05 26.37
C ARG A 93 -5.11 -19.12 25.35
N ILE A 94 -4.28 -18.55 24.50
CA ILE A 94 -4.64 -17.52 23.54
C ILE A 94 -4.29 -18.02 22.15
N LEU A 95 -5.21 -17.87 21.20
CA LEU A 95 -4.88 -17.94 19.77
C LEU A 95 -4.90 -16.53 19.20
N ALA A 96 -3.86 -16.14 18.48
CA ALA A 96 -3.73 -14.79 17.95
C ALA A 96 -3.34 -14.77 16.46
N PHE A 97 -3.96 -13.88 15.70
CA PHE A 97 -3.67 -13.64 14.28
C PHE A 97 -4.05 -12.21 13.87
N SER A 98 -3.50 -11.69 12.77
CA SER A 98 -3.88 -10.40 12.20
C SER A 98 -3.53 -10.33 10.71
N ASP A 99 -3.94 -9.23 10.06
CA ASP A 99 -3.61 -8.95 8.67
C ASP A 99 -3.99 -10.13 7.76
N TYR A 100 -5.13 -10.75 8.04
CA TYR A 100 -5.60 -11.93 7.30
C TYR A 100 -6.33 -11.45 6.04
N ARG A 101 -5.55 -10.97 5.06
CA ARG A 101 -6.06 -10.16 3.93
C ARG A 101 -6.44 -10.96 2.69
N ILE A 102 -5.64 -11.97 2.39
CA ILE A 102 -5.73 -12.73 1.14
C ILE A 102 -6.02 -14.23 1.36
N HIS A 103 -5.69 -14.74 2.54
CA HIS A 103 -5.88 -16.15 2.87
C HIS A 103 -7.36 -16.48 3.04
N ASP A 104 -7.78 -17.69 2.67
CA ASP A 104 -9.17 -18.13 2.87
C ASP A 104 -9.49 -18.17 4.37
N THR A 105 -10.54 -17.46 4.77
CA THR A 105 -11.04 -17.42 6.15
C THR A 105 -11.54 -18.77 6.65
N ASN A 106 -11.90 -19.70 5.76
CA ASN A 106 -12.26 -21.06 6.17
C ASN A 106 -11.06 -21.81 6.74
N LEU A 107 -9.83 -21.56 6.27
CA LEU A 107 -8.63 -22.22 6.78
C LEU A 107 -8.39 -21.92 8.28
N ILE A 108 -8.61 -20.67 8.71
CA ILE A 108 -8.47 -20.32 10.13
C ILE A 108 -9.62 -20.89 10.96
N VAL A 109 -10.84 -20.95 10.41
CA VAL A 109 -11.98 -21.59 11.07
C VAL A 109 -11.72 -23.09 11.26
N ASP A 110 -11.30 -23.79 10.21
CA ASP A 110 -10.99 -25.22 10.24
C ASP A 110 -9.81 -25.52 11.18
N PHE A 111 -8.78 -24.68 11.16
CA PHE A 111 -7.66 -24.79 12.09
C PHE A 111 -8.14 -24.72 13.54
N VAL A 112 -8.92 -23.70 13.90
CA VAL A 112 -9.48 -23.55 15.25
C VAL A 112 -10.40 -24.74 15.62
N ASN A 113 -11.21 -25.21 14.67
CA ASN A 113 -12.08 -26.38 14.85
C ASN A 113 -11.28 -27.67 15.10
N SER A 114 -10.12 -27.81 14.47
CA SER A 114 -9.26 -29.00 14.59
C SER A 114 -8.40 -29.05 15.85
N LEU A 115 -8.24 -27.94 16.58
CA LEU A 115 -7.48 -27.91 17.83
C LEU A 115 -8.10 -28.87 18.85
N GLU A 116 -7.29 -29.83 19.32
CA GLU A 116 -7.64 -30.75 20.42
C GLU A 116 -7.98 -29.96 21.69
N GLU A 117 -7.13 -28.99 22.02
CA GLU A 117 -7.35 -28.05 23.11
C GLU A 117 -7.85 -26.71 22.59
N LYS A 118 -9.10 -26.36 22.92
CA LYS A 118 -9.68 -25.08 22.54
C LYS A 118 -9.00 -23.92 23.28
N PRO A 119 -8.73 -22.79 22.58
CA PRO A 119 -8.22 -21.60 23.23
C PRO A 119 -9.24 -21.04 24.22
N ASP A 120 -8.75 -20.38 25.27
CA ASP A 120 -9.62 -19.67 26.20
C ASP A 120 -10.18 -18.40 25.54
N ILE A 121 -9.34 -17.69 24.78
CA ILE A 121 -9.72 -16.49 24.01
C ILE A 121 -8.98 -16.45 22.68
N ILE A 122 -9.64 -15.96 21.63
CA ILE A 122 -9.01 -15.62 20.35
C ILE A 122 -8.79 -14.11 20.28
N LEU A 123 -7.60 -13.67 19.86
CA LEU A 123 -7.25 -12.26 19.71
C LEU A 123 -6.99 -11.94 18.23
N TYR A 124 -7.73 -10.97 17.69
CA TYR A 124 -7.49 -10.45 16.34
C TYR A 124 -6.87 -9.05 16.40
N ALA A 125 -5.63 -8.92 15.93
CA ALA A 125 -4.89 -7.65 15.99
C ALA A 125 -5.09 -6.76 14.74
N GLY A 126 -6.23 -6.87 14.06
CA GLY A 126 -6.73 -5.89 13.09
C GLY A 126 -6.36 -6.10 11.62
N ASP A 127 -6.86 -5.16 10.82
CA ASP A 127 -6.95 -5.08 9.35
C ASP A 127 -7.97 -6.01 8.71
N ASP A 128 -8.58 -5.59 7.60
CA ASP A 128 -9.52 -6.37 6.79
C ASP A 128 -10.69 -7.03 7.56
N THR A 129 -11.21 -6.35 8.59
CA THR A 129 -12.38 -6.80 9.37
C THR A 129 -13.63 -7.04 8.51
N ARG A 130 -13.74 -6.37 7.36
CA ARG A 130 -14.79 -6.60 6.35
C ARG A 130 -14.85 -8.02 5.81
N ARG A 131 -13.74 -8.78 5.87
CA ARG A 131 -13.69 -10.18 5.44
C ARG A 131 -14.28 -11.15 6.46
N PHE A 132 -14.45 -10.71 7.71
CA PHE A 132 -14.88 -11.57 8.82
C PHE A 132 -16.35 -11.41 9.20
N SER A 133 -16.95 -10.26 8.93
CA SER A 133 -18.36 -10.05 9.26
C SER A 133 -19.04 -9.20 8.19
N PRO A 134 -20.29 -9.53 7.80
CA PRO A 134 -21.08 -8.66 6.95
C PRO A 134 -21.32 -7.32 7.66
N PHE A 135 -21.70 -6.28 6.90
CA PHE A 135 -22.08 -5.02 7.52
C PHE A 135 -23.33 -5.21 8.40
N PRO A 136 -23.31 -4.77 9.68
CA PRO A 136 -24.49 -4.83 10.54
C PRO A 136 -25.54 -3.80 10.09
N LEU A 137 -26.62 -4.28 9.46
CA LEU A 137 -27.65 -3.42 8.85
C LEU A 137 -28.29 -2.43 9.83
N ASP A 138 -28.37 -2.78 11.12
CA ASP A 138 -28.93 -1.92 12.17
C ASP A 138 -28.13 -0.63 12.39
N LEU A 139 -26.88 -0.59 11.94
CA LEU A 139 -26.01 0.59 11.99
C LEU A 139 -26.08 1.45 10.72
N LEU A 140 -26.88 1.06 9.72
CA LEU A 140 -27.13 1.91 8.56
C LEU A 140 -27.82 3.18 9.03
N LYS A 141 -27.11 4.31 8.92
CA LYS A 141 -27.71 5.64 9.06
C LYS A 141 -28.49 5.94 7.80
N ILE A 142 -29.72 5.47 7.75
CA ILE A 142 -30.65 5.81 6.69
C ILE A 142 -31.24 7.18 7.03
N SER A 143 -31.10 8.16 6.13
CA SER A 143 -31.97 9.34 6.16
C SER A 143 -33.42 8.85 6.16
N PRO A 144 -34.38 9.48 6.88
CA PRO A 144 -35.78 9.07 6.77
C PRO A 144 -36.14 8.97 5.29
N PHE A 145 -36.63 7.79 4.88
CA PHE A 145 -36.91 7.44 3.49
C PHE A 145 -37.74 8.56 2.85
N ASP A 146 -37.13 9.37 1.98
CA ASP A 146 -37.81 10.47 1.32
C ASP A 146 -38.97 9.90 0.48
N GLU A 147 -40.21 10.22 0.85
CA GLU A 147 -41.41 9.72 0.18
C GLU A 147 -41.67 10.42 -1.16
N GLU A 148 -41.13 11.62 -1.35
CA GLU A 148 -41.40 12.42 -2.55
C GLU A 148 -40.34 12.18 -3.62
N ARG A 149 -39.06 12.18 -3.24
CA ARG A 149 -37.94 12.18 -4.20
C ARG A 149 -36.73 11.37 -3.69
N PRO A 150 -36.83 10.03 -3.58
CA PRO A 150 -35.70 9.23 -3.16
C PRO A 150 -34.61 9.20 -4.22
N ARG A 151 -33.35 9.05 -3.79
CA ARG A 151 -32.26 8.68 -4.70
C ARG A 151 -32.40 7.22 -5.11
N ARG A 152 -32.24 6.95 -6.39
CA ARG A 152 -32.28 5.60 -6.95
C ARG A 152 -31.16 4.74 -6.38
N VAL A 153 -29.96 5.32 -6.34
CA VAL A 153 -28.77 4.75 -5.71
C VAL A 153 -28.20 5.80 -4.77
N GLN A 154 -27.96 5.40 -3.52
CA GLN A 154 -27.36 6.24 -2.50
C GLN A 154 -26.16 5.52 -1.90
N GLU A 155 -25.04 6.24 -1.74
CA GLU A 155 -23.90 5.72 -0.99
C GLU A 155 -24.29 5.42 0.46
N ALA A 156 -23.94 4.23 0.92
CA ALA A 156 -24.10 3.81 2.30
C ALA A 156 -22.75 3.36 2.86
N THR A 157 -22.71 3.12 4.17
CA THR A 157 -21.49 2.59 4.78
C THR A 157 -21.25 1.17 4.24
N ASP A 158 -20.09 0.98 3.61
CA ASP A 158 -19.63 -0.28 2.99
C ASP A 158 -20.62 -0.94 2.00
N GLY A 159 -21.41 -0.14 1.30
CA GLY A 159 -22.38 -0.61 0.31
C GLY A 159 -23.21 0.53 -0.26
N LEU A 160 -24.35 0.18 -0.86
CA LEU A 160 -25.30 1.13 -1.45
C LEU A 160 -26.70 0.88 -0.92
N ILE A 161 -27.51 1.93 -0.89
CA ILE A 161 -28.96 1.82 -0.76
C ILE A 161 -29.54 2.00 -2.16
N PHE A 162 -30.31 1.01 -2.61
CA PHE A 162 -31.05 1.03 -3.87
C PHE A 162 -32.54 1.13 -3.60
N SER A 163 -33.22 2.08 -4.23
CA SER A 163 -34.67 2.24 -4.13
C SER A 163 -35.36 1.72 -5.38
N ILE A 164 -36.44 0.96 -5.20
CA ILE A 164 -37.26 0.45 -6.29
C ILE A 164 -38.74 0.82 -6.07
N PRO A 165 -39.49 1.26 -7.11
CA PRO A 165 -40.88 1.64 -6.97
C PRO A 165 -41.70 0.38 -6.72
N LYS A 166 -42.62 0.45 -5.76
CA LYS A 166 -43.53 -0.66 -5.44
C LYS A 166 -44.36 -1.10 -6.64
N SER A 167 -44.67 -0.19 -7.55
CA SER A 167 -45.43 -0.46 -8.78
C SER A 167 -44.69 -1.36 -9.77
N THR A 168 -43.36 -1.40 -9.75
CA THR A 168 -42.53 -2.18 -10.69
C THR A 168 -41.75 -3.29 -10.01
N TYR A 169 -41.86 -3.43 -8.68
CA TYR A 169 -41.17 -4.44 -7.91
C TYR A 169 -41.73 -5.85 -8.12
N ASN A 170 -40.83 -6.81 -8.36
CA ASN A 170 -41.02 -8.24 -8.18
C ASN A 170 -39.71 -8.84 -7.62
N GLU A 171 -39.77 -10.04 -7.03
CA GLU A 171 -38.61 -10.62 -6.30
C GLU A 171 -37.34 -10.81 -7.16
N GLY A 172 -37.46 -10.90 -8.49
CA GLY A 172 -36.33 -11.07 -9.39
C GLY A 172 -35.76 -9.78 -10.00
N CYS A 173 -36.47 -8.64 -9.93
CA CYS A 173 -36.11 -7.48 -10.75
C CYS A 173 -35.05 -6.55 -10.15
N VAL A 174 -34.65 -6.75 -8.89
CA VAL A 174 -33.69 -5.86 -8.20
C VAL A 174 -32.36 -5.79 -8.94
N GLN A 175 -31.83 -6.93 -9.36
CA GLN A 175 -30.55 -7.00 -10.08
C GLN A 175 -30.62 -6.31 -11.43
N GLU A 176 -31.64 -6.61 -12.23
CA GLU A 176 -31.83 -5.99 -13.55
C GLU A 176 -32.00 -4.48 -13.44
N ALA A 177 -32.81 -4.02 -12.49
CA ALA A 177 -33.08 -2.60 -12.26
C ALA A 177 -31.82 -1.86 -11.77
N PHE A 178 -31.03 -2.47 -10.89
CA PHE A 178 -29.78 -1.88 -10.41
C PHE A 178 -28.73 -1.79 -11.53
N LEU A 179 -28.53 -2.88 -12.29
CA LEU A 179 -27.61 -2.89 -13.42
C LEU A 179 -28.03 -1.92 -14.53
N ALA A 180 -29.32 -1.78 -14.80
CA ALA A 180 -29.83 -0.76 -15.72
C ALA A 180 -29.51 0.66 -15.23
N THR A 181 -29.69 0.92 -13.93
CA THR A 181 -29.34 2.21 -13.32
C THR A 181 -27.84 2.49 -13.42
N LEU A 182 -26.99 1.52 -13.14
CA LEU A 182 -25.54 1.67 -13.26
C LEU A 182 -25.09 1.97 -14.69
N ARG A 183 -25.65 1.28 -15.70
CA ARG A 183 -25.33 1.56 -17.12
C ARG A 183 -25.65 3.00 -17.52
N ILE A 184 -26.74 3.56 -17.00
CA ILE A 184 -27.10 4.97 -17.23
C ILE A 184 -26.02 5.87 -16.59
N VAL A 185 -25.65 5.62 -15.34
CA VAL A 185 -24.62 6.41 -14.63
C VAL A 185 -23.25 6.31 -15.32
N GLU A 186 -22.83 5.11 -15.75
CA GLU A 186 -21.60 4.89 -16.52
C GLU A 186 -21.59 5.70 -17.81
N ARG A 187 -22.67 5.60 -18.60
CA ARG A 187 -22.78 6.30 -19.87
C ARG A 187 -22.71 7.83 -19.69
N LEU A 188 -23.45 8.37 -18.73
CA LEU A 188 -23.43 9.80 -18.44
C LEU A 188 -22.08 10.27 -17.91
N SER A 189 -21.40 9.43 -17.12
CA SER A 189 -20.03 9.72 -16.68
C SER A 189 -19.06 9.85 -17.85
N ASP A 190 -19.17 8.97 -18.86
CA ASP A 190 -18.29 9.01 -20.02
C ASP A 190 -18.57 10.20 -20.92
N VAL A 191 -19.85 10.59 -21.07
CA VAL A 191 -20.24 11.83 -21.74
C VAL A 191 -19.55 13.02 -21.08
N LEU A 192 -19.67 13.17 -19.75
CA LEU A 192 -19.04 14.28 -19.03
C LEU A 192 -17.50 14.28 -19.12
N LYS A 193 -16.85 13.12 -19.13
CA LYS A 193 -15.38 13.03 -19.34
C LYS A 193 -14.99 13.58 -20.72
N ASN A 194 -15.76 13.28 -21.75
CA ASN A 194 -15.51 13.71 -23.13
C ASN A 194 -15.82 15.20 -23.37
N LEU A 195 -16.57 15.83 -22.46
CA LEU A 195 -16.91 17.25 -22.51
C LEU A 195 -15.87 18.15 -21.83
N LYS A 196 -14.80 17.58 -21.24
CA LYS A 196 -13.72 18.37 -20.62
C LYS A 196 -13.05 19.31 -21.62
N GLY A 197 -12.96 20.59 -21.26
CA GLY A 197 -12.36 21.64 -22.09
C GLY A 197 -13.35 22.37 -23.02
N ILE A 198 -14.61 21.94 -23.06
CA ILE A 198 -15.70 22.63 -23.76
C ILE A 198 -16.30 23.70 -22.81
N PRO A 199 -16.78 24.86 -23.29
CA PRO A 199 -17.48 25.82 -22.45
C PRO A 199 -18.67 25.20 -21.71
N VAL A 200 -18.83 25.47 -20.41
CA VAL A 200 -19.87 24.87 -19.53
C VAL A 200 -21.27 24.93 -20.12
N LYS A 201 -21.62 26.05 -20.75
CA LYS A 201 -22.94 26.25 -21.39
C LYS A 201 -23.19 25.24 -22.50
N ASP A 202 -22.17 24.90 -23.28
CA ASP A 202 -22.27 23.94 -24.37
C ASP A 202 -22.26 22.50 -23.83
N GLN A 203 -21.51 22.24 -22.75
CA GLN A 203 -21.57 20.95 -22.06
C GLN A 203 -22.99 20.61 -21.59
N GLU A 204 -23.70 21.60 -21.02
CA GLU A 204 -25.08 21.46 -20.55
C GLU A 204 -26.04 21.09 -21.68
N ILE A 205 -25.93 21.77 -22.83
CA ILE A 205 -26.77 21.54 -24.01
C ILE A 205 -26.53 20.12 -24.55
N ILE A 206 -25.26 19.73 -24.69
CA ILE A 206 -24.90 18.41 -25.20
C ILE A 206 -25.43 17.33 -24.28
N LEU A 207 -25.25 17.49 -22.96
CA LEU A 207 -25.71 16.52 -21.99
C LEU A 207 -27.24 16.34 -22.01
N LYS A 208 -28.01 17.44 -21.99
CA LYS A 208 -29.48 17.38 -22.09
C LYS A 208 -29.94 16.67 -23.36
N LYS A 209 -29.28 16.98 -24.48
CA LYS A 209 -29.55 16.33 -25.76
C LYS A 209 -29.25 14.83 -25.70
N THR A 210 -28.11 14.44 -25.17
CA THR A 210 -27.73 13.04 -25.01
C THR A 210 -28.72 12.28 -24.13
N VAL A 211 -29.17 12.87 -23.01
CA VAL A 211 -30.19 12.25 -22.16
C VAL A 211 -31.51 12.06 -22.93
N ALA A 212 -31.97 13.07 -23.67
CA ALA A 212 -33.21 12.99 -24.43
C ALA A 212 -33.14 11.97 -25.60
N GLU A 213 -31.99 11.83 -26.24
CA GLU A 213 -31.78 10.92 -27.38
C GLU A 213 -31.54 9.47 -26.95
N GLU A 214 -30.68 9.24 -25.94
CA GLU A 214 -30.29 7.89 -25.52
C GLU A 214 -31.19 7.32 -24.43
N PHE A 215 -31.84 8.17 -23.62
CA PHE A 215 -32.64 7.78 -22.46
C PHE A 215 -33.99 8.55 -22.42
N PRO A 216 -34.88 8.36 -23.42
CA PRO A 216 -36.09 9.16 -23.57
C PRO A 216 -37.12 9.01 -22.42
N SER A 217 -36.99 7.98 -21.58
CA SER A 217 -37.82 7.77 -20.37
C SER A 217 -37.34 8.57 -19.16
N LEU A 218 -36.16 9.20 -19.21
CA LEU A 218 -35.64 9.98 -18.10
C LEU A 218 -36.13 11.43 -18.14
N ILE A 219 -36.41 11.98 -16.97
CA ILE A 219 -36.88 13.35 -16.79
C ILE A 219 -35.69 14.20 -16.33
N VAL A 220 -35.42 15.29 -17.03
CA VAL A 220 -34.39 16.26 -16.64
C VAL A 220 -35.07 17.45 -15.96
N GLU A 221 -34.77 17.66 -14.68
CA GLU A 221 -35.20 18.83 -13.91
C GLU A 221 -34.03 19.78 -13.65
N GLU A 222 -34.33 21.08 -13.57
CA GLU A 222 -33.36 22.10 -13.21
C GLU A 222 -33.83 22.87 -11.98
N GLU A 223 -32.91 23.08 -11.05
CA GLU A 223 -33.15 23.83 -9.82
C GLU A 223 -32.08 24.90 -9.67
N GLU A 224 -32.48 26.18 -9.56
CA GLU A 224 -31.56 27.26 -9.19
C GLU A 224 -31.34 27.24 -7.68
N LYS A 225 -30.11 26.96 -7.25
CA LYS A 225 -29.74 26.95 -5.83
C LYS A 225 -29.33 28.34 -5.34
N ASP A 226 -28.57 29.08 -6.15
CA ASP A 226 -28.18 30.48 -5.93
C ASP A 226 -27.70 31.13 -7.25
N GLU A 227 -27.30 32.41 -7.22
CA GLU A 227 -26.86 33.17 -8.40
C GLU A 227 -25.68 32.54 -9.17
N LYS A 228 -24.91 31.66 -8.53
CA LYS A 228 -23.67 31.05 -9.07
C LYS A 228 -23.78 29.54 -9.27
N ARG A 229 -24.85 28.90 -8.76
CA ARG A 229 -25.01 27.45 -8.73
C ARG A 229 -26.37 27.00 -9.24
N LYS A 230 -26.35 26.19 -10.31
CA LYS A 230 -27.50 25.46 -10.83
C LYS A 230 -27.31 23.96 -10.59
N GLU A 231 -28.37 23.26 -10.22
CA GLU A 231 -28.37 21.81 -10.08
C GLU A 231 -29.26 21.20 -11.15
N ILE A 232 -28.70 20.28 -11.94
CA ILE A 232 -29.42 19.51 -12.95
C ILE A 232 -29.63 18.11 -12.39
N ARG A 233 -30.88 17.65 -12.37
CA ARG A 233 -31.26 16.33 -11.85
C ARG A 233 -31.83 15.48 -12.98
N ILE A 234 -31.45 14.22 -12.99
CA ILE A 234 -31.96 13.21 -13.90
C ILE A 234 -32.78 12.22 -13.07
N LEU A 235 -34.07 12.16 -13.34
CA LEU A 235 -35.05 11.35 -12.63
C LEU A 235 -35.54 10.21 -13.53
N ASP A 236 -35.92 9.09 -12.92
CA ASP A 236 -36.69 8.05 -13.60
C ASP A 236 -38.20 8.41 -13.68
N GLU A 237 -38.99 7.62 -14.40
CA GLU A 237 -40.44 7.83 -14.56
C GLU A 237 -41.23 7.78 -13.23
N SER A 238 -40.63 7.20 -12.18
CA SER A 238 -41.24 7.17 -10.84
C SER A 238 -40.98 8.45 -10.03
N GLY A 239 -40.09 9.31 -10.52
CA GLY A 239 -39.62 10.52 -9.84
C GLY A 239 -38.43 10.28 -8.91
N ALA A 240 -37.78 9.11 -8.96
CA ALA A 240 -36.58 8.84 -8.20
C ALA A 240 -35.35 9.45 -8.89
N GLU A 241 -34.48 10.10 -8.12
CA GLU A 241 -33.25 10.73 -8.64
C GLU A 241 -32.21 9.67 -8.97
N ILE A 242 -31.88 9.49 -10.26
CA ILE A 242 -30.78 8.62 -10.70
C ILE A 242 -29.44 9.32 -10.47
N LEU A 243 -29.35 10.59 -10.88
CA LEU A 243 -28.12 11.35 -10.86
C LEU A 243 -28.41 12.85 -10.67
N SER A 244 -27.53 13.54 -9.96
CA SER A 244 -27.52 15.00 -9.85
C SER A 244 -26.16 15.56 -10.24
N MET A 245 -26.17 16.74 -10.85
CA MET A 245 -24.99 17.44 -11.33
C MET A 245 -25.03 18.88 -10.89
N ALA A 246 -23.94 19.35 -10.29
CA ALA A 246 -23.78 20.74 -9.92
C ALA A 246 -23.01 21.48 -11.00
N ARG A 247 -23.62 22.55 -11.51
CA ARG A 247 -22.96 23.54 -12.34
C ARG A 247 -22.38 24.64 -11.46
N TYR A 248 -21.09 24.86 -11.60
CA TYR A 248 -20.36 26.02 -11.11
C TYR A 248 -19.99 26.92 -12.29
N GLU A 249 -19.45 28.12 -12.02
CA GLU A 249 -19.10 29.12 -13.05
C GLU A 249 -18.34 28.49 -14.24
N ASP A 250 -17.39 27.58 -13.98
CA ASP A 250 -16.51 26.99 -15.00
C ASP A 250 -16.53 25.45 -15.09
N ILE A 251 -17.37 24.74 -14.32
CA ILE A 251 -17.36 23.26 -14.35
C ILE A 251 -18.72 22.62 -14.02
N ILE A 252 -19.02 21.51 -14.70
CA ILE A 252 -20.09 20.57 -14.33
C ILE A 252 -19.45 19.43 -13.54
N ILE A 253 -19.92 19.22 -12.31
CA ILE A 253 -19.46 18.13 -11.44
C ILE A 253 -20.60 17.14 -11.27
N MET A 254 -20.33 15.89 -11.60
CA MET A 254 -21.24 14.78 -11.34
C MET A 254 -21.16 14.37 -9.88
N HIS A 255 -22.30 14.37 -9.19
CA HIS A 255 -22.41 13.75 -7.87
C HIS A 255 -22.66 12.24 -8.03
N ASN A 256 -22.15 11.41 -7.12
CA ASN A 256 -22.17 9.94 -7.17
C ASN A 256 -21.15 9.25 -8.12
N PHE A 257 -20.05 9.91 -8.52
CA PHE A 257 -18.98 9.27 -9.32
C PHE A 257 -18.38 8.01 -8.66
N ASN A 258 -18.36 7.93 -7.33
CA ASN A 258 -17.75 6.79 -6.62
C ASN A 258 -18.46 5.46 -6.89
N LEU A 259 -19.71 5.48 -7.41
CA LEU A 259 -20.46 4.29 -7.79
C LEU A 259 -19.74 3.43 -8.84
N LEU A 260 -18.93 4.04 -9.71
CA LEU A 260 -18.24 3.35 -10.81
C LEU A 260 -16.91 2.73 -10.41
N SER A 261 -16.42 3.03 -9.20
CA SER A 261 -15.08 2.65 -8.76
C SER A 261 -15.01 1.29 -8.06
N ARG A 262 -16.14 0.61 -7.86
CA ARG A 262 -16.25 -0.58 -7.00
C ARG A 262 -17.15 -1.65 -7.61
N SER A 263 -16.83 -2.90 -7.27
CA SER A 263 -17.68 -4.05 -7.58
C SER A 263 -18.71 -4.25 -6.46
N TYR A 264 -19.96 -4.51 -6.85
CA TYR A 264 -21.09 -4.75 -5.96
C TYR A 264 -21.71 -6.10 -6.28
N ASP A 265 -22.07 -6.86 -5.24
CA ASP A 265 -22.77 -8.12 -5.42
C ASP A 265 -24.27 -7.94 -5.16
N VAL A 266 -25.00 -7.75 -6.25
CA VAL A 266 -26.45 -7.48 -6.21
C VAL A 266 -27.25 -8.73 -5.84
N SER A 267 -26.69 -9.93 -6.01
CA SER A 267 -27.36 -11.17 -5.58
C SER A 267 -27.57 -11.22 -4.07
N ARG A 268 -26.80 -10.40 -3.33
CA ARG A 268 -26.83 -10.30 -1.87
C ARG A 268 -27.58 -9.06 -1.38
N ALA A 269 -28.40 -8.46 -2.23
CA ALA A 269 -29.27 -7.35 -1.86
C ALA A 269 -30.21 -7.75 -0.72
N LYS A 270 -30.24 -6.94 0.35
CA LYS A 270 -31.11 -7.16 1.52
C LYS A 270 -32.15 -6.06 1.60
N LYS A 271 -33.44 -6.40 1.66
CA LYS A 271 -34.51 -5.42 1.91
C LYS A 271 -34.30 -4.82 3.30
N ILE A 272 -34.16 -3.50 3.38
CA ILE A 272 -33.93 -2.77 4.64
C ILE A 272 -35.14 -1.96 5.10
N GLY A 273 -36.12 -1.76 4.23
CA GLY A 273 -37.33 -1.02 4.56
C GLY A 273 -38.19 -0.71 3.34
N GLU A 274 -39.31 -0.04 3.57
CA GLU A 274 -40.19 0.46 2.52
C GLU A 274 -41.00 1.66 3.03
N ASN A 275 -41.40 2.53 2.11
CA ASN A 275 -42.40 3.57 2.36
C ASN A 275 -43.63 3.34 1.44
N LYS A 276 -44.51 4.33 1.29
CA LYS A 276 -45.71 4.18 0.44
C LYS A 276 -45.41 3.91 -1.03
N LYS A 277 -44.32 4.45 -1.58
CA LYS A 277 -44.00 4.41 -3.01
C LYS A 277 -42.84 3.47 -3.35
N TYR A 278 -41.90 3.26 -2.44
CA TYR A 278 -40.63 2.59 -2.70
C TYR A 278 -40.30 1.49 -1.70
N ILE A 279 -39.55 0.50 -2.15
CA ILE A 279 -38.86 -0.50 -1.35
C ILE A 279 -37.36 -0.19 -1.42
N TYR A 280 -36.68 -0.30 -0.28
CA TYR A 280 -35.26 0.00 -0.17
C TYR A 280 -34.47 -1.28 0.09
N PHE A 281 -33.38 -1.44 -0.66
CA PHE A 281 -32.45 -2.55 -0.58
C PHE A 281 -31.07 -2.02 -0.21
N TYR A 282 -30.38 -2.71 0.69
CA TYR A 282 -28.95 -2.55 0.87
C TYR A 282 -28.23 -3.53 -0.05
N ILE A 283 -27.33 -3.01 -0.88
CA ILE A 283 -26.47 -3.78 -1.77
C ILE A 283 -25.05 -3.71 -1.19
N PRO A 284 -24.51 -4.82 -0.65
CA PRO A 284 -23.17 -4.82 -0.08
C PRO A 284 -22.10 -4.70 -1.18
N LEU A 285 -20.90 -4.28 -0.76
CA LEU A 285 -19.69 -4.54 -1.55
C LEU A 285 -19.48 -6.06 -1.69
N SER A 286 -18.94 -6.48 -2.83
CA SER A 286 -18.82 -7.91 -3.19
C SER A 286 -17.85 -8.71 -2.32
N ASP A 287 -17.03 -8.05 -1.50
CA ASP A 287 -15.94 -8.63 -0.71
C ASP A 287 -16.30 -9.00 0.73
N GLN A 288 -17.57 -8.90 1.13
CA GLN A 288 -18.01 -9.23 2.49
C GLN A 288 -18.45 -10.71 2.62
N PRO A 289 -18.31 -11.39 3.77
CA PRO A 289 -18.80 -12.76 3.94
C PRO A 289 -20.32 -12.80 4.13
N GLU A 290 -20.98 -13.92 3.79
CA GLU A 290 -22.44 -14.09 3.99
C GLU A 290 -22.82 -14.17 5.47
N GLU A 291 -21.91 -14.67 6.27
CA GLU A 291 -22.08 -15.02 7.67
C GLU A 291 -20.97 -14.40 8.52
N ASN A 292 -21.22 -14.31 9.83
CA ASN A 292 -20.28 -13.71 10.76
C ASN A 292 -19.20 -14.72 11.19
N ILE A 293 -18.07 -14.69 10.49
CA ILE A 293 -16.90 -15.55 10.74
C ILE A 293 -16.27 -15.24 12.11
N PHE A 294 -16.30 -14.00 12.59
CA PHE A 294 -15.86 -13.71 13.96
C PHE A 294 -16.70 -14.46 15.00
N GLU A 295 -18.00 -14.58 14.81
CA GLU A 295 -18.87 -15.36 15.70
C GLU A 295 -18.58 -16.87 15.60
N LYS A 296 -18.29 -17.39 14.40
CA LYS A 296 -17.83 -18.78 14.22
C LYS A 296 -16.53 -19.08 14.95
N LEU A 297 -15.56 -18.17 14.88
CA LEU A 297 -14.30 -18.30 15.61
C LEU A 297 -14.55 -18.20 17.12
N ALA A 298 -15.33 -17.21 17.56
CA ALA A 298 -15.68 -17.00 18.96
C ALA A 298 -16.37 -18.21 19.60
N SER A 299 -17.24 -18.91 18.87
CA SER A 299 -17.95 -20.09 19.38
C SER A 299 -17.02 -21.27 19.67
N ASN A 300 -15.83 -21.30 19.06
CA ASN A 300 -14.80 -22.31 19.29
C ASN A 300 -13.75 -21.91 20.33
N ALA A 301 -13.93 -20.77 20.99
CA ALA A 301 -13.15 -20.35 22.14
C ALA A 301 -14.01 -20.34 23.41
N LYS A 302 -13.41 -20.65 24.55
CA LYS A 302 -14.15 -20.73 25.83
C LYS A 302 -14.89 -19.42 26.14
N TYR A 303 -14.16 -18.31 26.03
CA TYR A 303 -14.64 -16.97 26.36
C TYR A 303 -14.95 -16.12 25.14
N GLY A 304 -14.54 -16.53 23.93
CA GLY A 304 -14.89 -15.86 22.68
C GLY A 304 -13.71 -15.30 21.91
N LEU A 305 -13.99 -14.28 21.11
CA LEU A 305 -13.01 -13.56 20.29
C LEU A 305 -13.00 -12.08 20.67
N ALA A 306 -11.82 -11.51 20.77
CA ALA A 306 -11.61 -10.11 21.05
C ALA A 306 -10.74 -9.48 19.95
N ALA A 307 -11.15 -8.34 19.41
CA ALA A 307 -10.51 -7.76 18.23
C ALA A 307 -10.32 -6.25 18.35
N VAL A 308 -9.33 -5.74 17.63
CA VAL A 308 -9.17 -4.30 17.32
C VAL A 308 -9.20 -4.13 15.81
N ILE A 309 -9.53 -2.91 15.34
CA ILE A 309 -9.32 -2.56 13.93
C ILE A 309 -7.84 -2.23 13.67
N GLY A 310 -7.42 -2.42 12.42
CA GLY A 310 -6.14 -1.97 11.92
C GLY A 310 -6.21 -0.66 11.15
N ASN A 311 -5.11 -0.27 10.51
CA ASN A 311 -5.05 1.01 9.81
C ASN A 311 -5.84 1.06 8.51
N ASP A 312 -6.10 -0.10 7.88
CA ASP A 312 -6.85 -0.19 6.63
C ASP A 312 -8.33 -0.44 6.80
N ASP A 313 -8.78 -0.63 8.04
CA ASP A 313 -10.18 -0.72 8.38
C ASP A 313 -10.87 0.66 8.40
N SER A 314 -12.10 0.69 7.90
CA SER A 314 -12.94 1.89 7.89
C SER A 314 -13.69 2.12 9.21
N SER A 315 -14.05 1.05 9.92
CA SER A 315 -14.88 1.13 11.13
C SER A 315 -14.81 -0.13 11.99
N ARG A 316 -14.77 0.06 13.32
CA ARG A 316 -14.87 -1.00 14.32
C ARG A 316 -16.26 -1.64 14.44
N SER A 317 -17.27 -1.08 13.77
CA SER A 317 -18.64 -1.62 13.73
C SER A 317 -18.73 -3.06 13.21
N ARG A 318 -17.68 -3.53 12.52
CA ARG A 318 -17.59 -4.90 12.00
C ARG A 318 -17.16 -5.92 13.05
N ILE A 319 -16.78 -5.49 14.25
CA ILE A 319 -16.44 -6.36 15.36
C ILE A 319 -17.68 -6.50 16.24
N TYR A 320 -18.56 -7.42 15.86
CA TYR A 320 -19.83 -7.68 16.57
C TYR A 320 -20.19 -9.16 16.51
N GLY A 321 -21.13 -9.59 17.36
CA GLY A 321 -21.63 -10.97 17.41
C GLY A 321 -21.61 -11.55 18.81
N ASN A 322 -22.13 -12.77 18.95
CA ASN A 322 -22.14 -13.49 20.21
C ASN A 322 -20.71 -13.83 20.66
N LYS A 323 -20.34 -13.41 21.88
CA LYS A 323 -18.97 -13.52 22.43
C LYS A 323 -17.88 -12.90 21.53
N VAL A 324 -18.21 -11.88 20.74
CA VAL A 324 -17.25 -11.07 19.98
C VAL A 324 -17.11 -9.72 20.67
N PHE A 325 -15.88 -9.33 21.00
CA PHE A 325 -15.59 -8.13 21.79
C PHE A 325 -14.71 -7.14 21.01
N GLU A 326 -15.23 -5.93 20.80
CA GLU A 326 -14.48 -4.78 20.27
C GLU A 326 -13.63 -4.18 21.40
N LEU A 327 -12.32 -4.45 21.38
CA LEU A 327 -11.40 -4.19 22.51
C LEU A 327 -11.05 -2.71 22.72
N HIS A 328 -11.40 -1.82 21.79
CA HIS A 328 -11.20 -0.39 21.95
C HIS A 328 -12.23 0.21 22.93
N SER A 329 -13.52 -0.08 22.78
CA SER A 329 -14.54 0.40 23.73
C SER A 329 -14.84 -0.60 24.86
N THR A 330 -14.55 -1.89 24.70
CA THR A 330 -14.88 -2.94 25.69
C THR A 330 -13.64 -3.70 26.17
N TRP A 331 -13.24 -3.50 27.42
CA TRP A 331 -12.13 -4.24 28.04
C TRP A 331 -12.59 -5.56 28.66
N LEU A 332 -11.71 -6.55 28.69
CA LEU A 332 -11.99 -7.88 29.26
C LEU A 332 -11.09 -8.14 30.46
N LEU A 333 -11.66 -8.42 31.63
CA LEU A 333 -10.94 -8.96 32.77
C LEU A 333 -11.27 -10.46 32.90
N ILE A 334 -10.34 -11.31 32.46
CA ILE A 334 -10.47 -12.77 32.50
C ILE A 334 -9.59 -13.29 33.65
N GLY A 335 -10.20 -13.62 34.78
CA GLY A 335 -9.47 -13.97 36.00
C GLY A 335 -8.54 -12.83 36.42
N SER A 336 -7.24 -13.09 36.47
CA SER A 336 -6.20 -12.10 36.79
C SER A 336 -5.66 -11.34 35.57
N PHE A 337 -6.20 -11.52 34.38
CA PHE A 337 -5.69 -10.92 33.13
C PHE A 337 -6.65 -9.84 32.62
N LEU A 338 -6.20 -8.58 32.60
CA LEU A 338 -6.89 -7.48 31.94
C LEU A 338 -6.40 -7.40 30.49
N ILE A 339 -7.30 -7.54 29.53
CA ILE A 339 -7.03 -7.44 28.09
C ILE A 339 -7.63 -6.14 27.57
N ILE A 340 -6.83 -5.33 26.89
CA ILE A 340 -7.26 -4.07 26.29
C ILE A 340 -6.78 -3.95 24.84
N GLY A 341 -7.53 -3.17 24.05
CA GLY A 341 -7.23 -2.91 22.65
C GLY A 341 -6.62 -1.53 22.39
N LEU A 342 -5.70 -1.46 21.43
CA LEU A 342 -5.19 -0.26 20.78
C LEU A 342 -5.40 -0.40 19.26
N GLU A 343 -6.37 0.34 18.74
CA GLU A 343 -6.83 0.21 17.35
C GLU A 343 -6.11 1.17 16.38
N GLY A 344 -6.16 0.88 15.08
CA GLY A 344 -5.61 1.71 14.02
C GLY A 344 -4.08 1.81 14.04
N SER A 345 -3.56 2.96 13.60
CA SER A 345 -2.12 3.22 13.70
C SER A 345 -1.73 4.63 14.10
N THR A 346 -0.52 4.73 14.65
CA THR A 346 0.15 6.00 14.97
C THR A 346 1.16 6.40 13.89
N CYS A 347 1.18 5.71 12.74
CA CYS A 347 2.15 5.98 11.68
C CYS A 347 1.65 6.89 10.56
N GLY A 348 0.36 7.26 10.54
CA GLY A 348 -0.23 8.07 9.48
C GLY A 348 -0.62 7.28 8.23
N ILE A 349 -0.40 5.97 8.21
CA ILE A 349 -0.71 5.08 7.08
C ILE A 349 -2.16 4.60 7.23
N GLY A 350 -2.90 4.56 6.12
CA GLY A 350 -4.27 4.01 6.06
C GLY A 350 -5.38 4.96 6.55
N PRO A 351 -6.66 4.68 6.22
CA PRO A 351 -7.83 5.45 6.68
C PRO A 351 -7.91 5.64 8.21
N SER A 352 -7.39 4.67 8.96
CA SER A 352 -7.37 4.65 10.43
C SER A 352 -5.97 4.92 11.01
N GLY A 353 -5.08 5.58 10.26
CA GLY A 353 -3.74 5.98 10.70
C GLY A 353 -3.63 7.27 11.51
N ASN A 354 -4.75 7.76 12.05
CA ASN A 354 -4.86 9.09 12.66
C ASN A 354 -4.85 9.07 14.19
N TYR A 355 -4.35 8.01 14.82
CA TYR A 355 -4.24 7.97 16.27
C TYR A 355 -2.99 8.75 16.72
N LEU A 356 -3.21 9.65 17.68
CA LEU A 356 -2.14 10.43 18.32
C LEU A 356 -1.45 9.58 19.37
N GLU A 357 -0.13 9.67 19.45
CA GLU A 357 0.65 8.94 20.46
C GLU A 357 0.24 9.37 21.89
N GLY A 358 -0.11 10.65 22.09
CA GLY A 358 -0.61 11.15 23.37
C GLY A 358 -1.92 10.51 23.81
N ASP A 359 -2.82 10.22 22.87
CA ASP A 359 -4.11 9.56 23.14
C ASP A 359 -3.90 8.08 23.49
N VAL A 360 -3.00 7.41 22.76
CA VAL A 360 -2.57 6.04 23.06
C VAL A 360 -1.97 5.97 24.47
N LYS A 361 -1.06 6.89 24.82
CA LYS A 361 -0.44 6.92 26.15
C LYS A 361 -1.46 7.16 27.26
N LEU A 362 -2.38 8.10 27.09
CA LEU A 362 -3.41 8.39 28.09
C LEU A 362 -4.27 7.15 28.39
N ARG A 363 -4.70 6.45 27.34
CA ARG A 363 -5.48 5.22 27.47
C ARG A 363 -4.71 4.12 28.22
N LEU A 364 -3.43 3.95 27.91
CA LEU A 364 -2.55 3.01 28.60
C LEU A 364 -2.34 3.40 30.08
N GLU A 365 -2.17 4.69 30.38
CA GLU A 365 -2.10 5.19 31.77
C GLU A 365 -3.37 4.82 32.55
N VAL A 366 -4.56 5.01 31.96
CA VAL A 366 -5.85 4.65 32.57
C VAL A 366 -5.96 3.15 32.83
N ALA A 367 -5.57 2.30 31.87
CA ALA A 367 -5.58 0.85 32.07
C ALA A 367 -4.67 0.45 33.24
N GLY A 368 -3.49 1.07 33.30
CA GLY A 368 -2.53 0.85 34.35
C GLY A 368 -2.95 1.30 35.76
N GLU A 369 -3.86 2.27 35.86
CA GLU A 369 -4.43 2.76 37.13
C GLU A 369 -5.58 1.88 37.64
N ILE A 370 -6.32 1.25 36.73
CA ILE A 370 -7.49 0.42 37.04
C ILE A 370 -7.09 -1.03 37.30
N LEU A 371 -5.93 -1.46 36.79
CA LEU A 371 -5.38 -2.79 37.03
C LEU A 371 -5.25 -3.08 38.54
N GLU A 372 -5.94 -4.12 38.99
CA GLU A 372 -5.92 -4.54 40.39
C GLU A 372 -4.54 -5.14 40.77
N PRO A 373 -4.05 -4.96 42.01
CA PRO A 373 -2.78 -5.54 42.43
C PRO A 373 -2.72 -7.06 42.20
N GLY A 374 -1.65 -7.53 41.55
CA GLY A 374 -1.48 -8.95 41.20
C GLY A 374 -2.05 -9.33 39.83
N CYS A 375 -2.93 -8.52 39.25
CA CYS A 375 -3.37 -8.72 37.87
C CYS A 375 -2.28 -8.37 36.87
N LYS A 376 -2.40 -8.93 35.66
CA LYS A 376 -1.52 -8.71 34.52
C LYS A 376 -2.27 -8.01 33.40
N LEU A 377 -1.57 -7.16 32.66
CA LEU A 377 -2.11 -6.41 31.54
C LEU A 377 -1.64 -7.02 30.21
N ILE A 378 -2.57 -7.52 29.41
CA ILE A 378 -2.32 -8.00 28.05
C ILE A 378 -2.78 -6.91 27.07
N LEU A 379 -1.89 -6.51 26.17
CA LEU A 379 -2.18 -5.48 25.17
C LEU A 379 -2.39 -6.14 23.81
N VAL A 380 -3.52 -5.84 23.17
CA VAL A 380 -3.76 -6.14 21.76
C VAL A 380 -3.67 -4.84 20.99
N SER A 381 -2.64 -4.68 20.17
CA SER A 381 -2.41 -3.44 19.44
C SER A 381 -2.19 -3.74 17.98
N HIS A 382 -2.92 -3.12 17.06
CA HIS A 382 -2.60 -3.31 15.66
C HIS A 382 -1.16 -2.84 15.35
N THR A 383 -0.75 -1.69 15.89
CA THR A 383 0.61 -1.16 15.70
C THR A 383 1.62 -1.75 16.69
N PRO A 384 2.77 -2.28 16.23
CA PRO A 384 3.82 -2.78 17.11
C PRO A 384 4.49 -1.66 17.92
N PRO A 385 5.16 -1.95 19.05
CA PRO A 385 5.96 -0.96 19.76
C PRO A 385 7.13 -0.47 18.90
N ARG A 386 7.43 0.83 18.95
CA ARG A 386 8.54 1.42 18.19
C ARG A 386 9.87 0.69 18.48
N GLY A 387 10.59 0.35 17.42
CA GLY A 387 11.88 -0.33 17.47
C GLY A 387 11.84 -1.80 17.86
N LEU A 388 10.65 -2.43 17.91
CA LEU A 388 10.44 -3.84 18.20
C LEU A 388 9.45 -4.41 17.19
N LEU A 389 9.90 -5.29 16.29
CA LEU A 389 9.06 -5.94 15.29
C LEU A 389 8.22 -4.96 14.44
N ASP A 390 8.79 -3.79 14.12
CA ASP A 390 8.07 -2.66 13.54
C ASP A 390 8.68 -2.13 12.24
N ARG A 391 9.42 -2.95 11.49
CA ARG A 391 10.06 -2.54 10.22
C ARG A 391 9.11 -2.70 9.05
N ALA A 392 8.92 -1.65 8.26
CA ALA A 392 8.09 -1.67 7.07
C ALA A 392 8.76 -2.43 5.91
N MET A 393 7.93 -2.89 4.96
CA MET A 393 8.36 -3.45 3.68
C MET A 393 8.18 -2.48 2.51
N ARG A 394 7.09 -1.71 2.51
CA ARG A 394 6.66 -0.86 1.39
C ARG A 394 7.21 0.57 1.44
N PHE A 395 7.83 0.98 2.55
CA PHE A 395 8.20 2.38 2.82
C PHE A 395 9.68 2.55 3.22
N GLY A 396 10.57 1.68 2.72
CA GLY A 396 11.96 1.61 3.18
C GLY A 396 12.08 0.88 4.53
N ASP A 397 13.31 0.66 5.01
CA ASP A 397 13.60 -0.03 6.29
C ASP A 397 13.24 0.85 7.53
N GLU A 398 12.21 1.69 7.38
CA GLU A 398 11.72 2.57 8.41
C GLU A 398 10.99 1.78 9.49
N ALA A 399 11.24 2.18 10.72
CA ALA A 399 10.39 1.79 11.82
C ALA A 399 9.01 2.48 11.63
N ILE A 400 7.92 1.79 11.94
CA ILE A 400 6.54 2.31 11.83
C ILE A 400 5.73 2.11 13.13
N GLY A 401 6.34 1.60 14.19
CA GLY A 401 5.66 1.31 15.46
C GLY A 401 5.32 2.55 16.31
N SER A 402 4.57 2.31 17.40
CA SER A 402 4.10 3.33 18.34
C SER A 402 5.14 3.64 19.42
N LEU A 403 5.45 4.92 19.57
CA LEU A 403 6.31 5.45 20.63
C LEU A 403 5.66 5.35 22.01
N ALA A 404 4.36 5.64 22.11
CA ALA A 404 3.64 5.61 23.37
C ALA A 404 3.51 4.20 23.95
N LEU A 405 3.24 3.22 23.08
CA LEU A 405 3.23 1.81 23.46
C LEU A 405 4.61 1.38 23.96
N ARG A 406 5.67 1.73 23.23
CA ARG A 406 7.06 1.45 23.63
C ARG A 406 7.41 2.03 25.00
N ASP A 407 7.15 3.33 25.20
CA ASP A 407 7.43 4.01 26.47
C ASP A 407 6.64 3.36 27.62
N PHE A 408 5.39 2.97 27.40
CA PHE A 408 4.56 2.35 28.43
C PHE A 408 5.04 0.95 28.87
N ILE A 409 5.43 0.09 27.93
CA ILE A 409 5.93 -1.25 28.28
C ILE A 409 7.33 -1.21 28.93
N GLU A 410 8.14 -0.18 28.65
CA GLU A 410 9.41 0.03 29.35
C GLU A 410 9.22 0.51 30.80
N GLU A 411 8.10 1.18 31.07
CA GLU A 411 7.77 1.75 32.39
C GLU A 411 7.12 0.73 33.34
N ARG A 412 6.66 -0.43 32.85
CA ARG A 412 5.83 -1.38 33.61
C ARG A 412 6.34 -2.81 33.54
N GLU A 413 6.20 -3.53 34.66
CA GLU A 413 6.61 -4.94 34.79
C GLU A 413 5.41 -5.91 34.80
N ASP A 414 4.18 -5.39 34.90
CA ASP A 414 2.94 -6.15 34.95
C ASP A 414 2.27 -6.31 33.57
N VAL A 415 2.99 -5.96 32.50
CA VAL A 415 2.60 -6.20 31.10
C VAL A 415 3.37 -7.42 30.57
N PRO A 416 2.85 -8.66 30.69
CA PRO A 416 3.57 -9.83 30.20
C PRO A 416 3.53 -9.99 28.68
N LEU A 417 2.49 -9.50 28.02
CA LEU A 417 2.21 -9.81 26.61
C LEU A 417 1.68 -8.60 25.84
N VAL A 418 2.27 -8.37 24.66
CA VAL A 418 1.73 -7.51 23.61
C VAL A 418 1.54 -8.37 22.36
N VAL A 419 0.31 -8.42 21.83
CA VAL A 419 0.00 -9.03 20.53
C VAL A 419 -0.23 -7.93 19.52
N CYS A 420 0.50 -7.96 18.39
CA CYS A 420 0.40 -6.93 17.37
C CYS A 420 0.41 -7.40 15.92
N GLY A 421 0.08 -6.50 14.98
CA GLY A 421 0.04 -6.74 13.54
C GLY A 421 0.87 -5.69 12.76
N HIS A 422 0.32 -5.21 11.64
CA HIS A 422 0.78 -4.06 10.83
C HIS A 422 2.12 -4.24 10.08
N ALA A 423 3.19 -4.60 10.77
CA ALA A 423 4.52 -4.75 10.17
C ALA A 423 4.74 -6.17 9.62
N HIS A 424 4.24 -6.44 8.41
CA HIS A 424 4.21 -7.78 7.79
C HIS A 424 5.59 -8.46 7.70
N ARG A 425 6.66 -7.69 7.48
CA ARG A 425 8.06 -8.17 7.46
C ARG A 425 8.49 -8.82 8.78
N CYS A 426 7.88 -8.38 9.87
CA CYS A 426 8.12 -8.85 11.22
C CYS A 426 7.04 -9.85 11.69
N GLY A 427 6.06 -10.17 10.84
CA GLY A 427 5.01 -11.15 11.12
C GLY A 427 5.56 -12.55 11.34
N GLY A 428 4.91 -13.32 12.22
CA GLY A 428 5.35 -14.67 12.56
C GLY A 428 6.57 -14.71 13.49
N LYS A 429 6.88 -13.59 14.16
CA LYS A 429 8.04 -13.45 15.07
C LYS A 429 7.59 -12.90 16.42
N TYR A 430 8.43 -13.11 17.43
CA TYR A 430 8.27 -12.50 18.74
C TYR A 430 9.63 -12.11 19.32
N GLU A 431 9.63 -11.07 20.15
CA GLU A 431 10.81 -10.57 20.86
C GLU A 431 10.45 -10.23 22.30
N ARG A 432 11.44 -10.22 23.20
CA ARG A 432 11.24 -9.89 24.62
C ARG A 432 11.89 -8.54 24.93
N LEU A 433 11.10 -7.63 25.51
CA LEU A 433 11.59 -6.39 26.12
C LEU A 433 11.27 -6.45 27.61
N ASN A 434 12.30 -6.49 28.46
CA ASN A 434 12.14 -6.69 29.90
C ASN A 434 11.30 -7.95 30.22
N ARG A 435 10.16 -7.79 30.91
CA ARG A 435 9.23 -8.88 31.21
C ARG A 435 8.14 -9.06 30.14
N THR A 436 8.07 -8.18 29.16
CA THR A 436 7.05 -8.18 28.12
C THR A 436 7.51 -8.98 26.90
N THR A 437 6.73 -9.98 26.50
CA THR A 437 6.86 -10.64 25.21
C THR A 437 5.98 -9.92 24.18
N VAL A 438 6.59 -9.41 23.11
CA VAL A 438 5.91 -8.77 21.99
C VAL A 438 5.81 -9.79 20.85
N VAL A 439 4.60 -10.10 20.41
CA VAL A 439 4.32 -11.10 19.38
C VAL A 439 3.66 -10.42 18.19
N ASN A 440 4.35 -10.36 17.06
CA ASN A 440 3.79 -9.83 15.82
C ASN A 440 3.17 -10.98 15.00
N VAL A 441 1.85 -10.99 14.91
CA VAL A 441 1.03 -12.02 14.29
C VAL A 441 0.52 -11.65 12.89
N SER A 442 1.06 -10.59 12.28
CA SER A 442 0.69 -10.17 10.92
C SER A 442 0.95 -11.27 9.90
N SER A 443 -0.03 -11.55 9.05
CA SER A 443 0.15 -12.35 7.84
C SER A 443 0.59 -11.46 6.68
N HIS A 444 1.31 -12.04 5.72
CA HIS A 444 1.75 -11.31 4.54
C HIS A 444 0.61 -11.15 3.53
N ASP A 445 0.69 -10.12 2.68
CA ASP A 445 -0.31 -9.82 1.67
C ASP A 445 0.05 -10.28 0.24
N ASP A 446 0.98 -11.22 0.13
CA ASP A 446 1.33 -11.88 -1.14
C ASP A 446 0.80 -13.32 -1.21
N SER A 447 0.41 -13.76 -2.40
CA SER A 447 -0.19 -15.09 -2.64
C SER A 447 0.72 -16.29 -2.36
N PHE A 448 1.99 -16.07 -2.02
CA PHE A 448 3.03 -17.08 -1.88
C PHE A 448 3.33 -17.40 -0.42
N SER A 449 3.09 -16.44 0.47
CA SER A 449 3.32 -16.54 1.91
C SER A 449 2.18 -17.24 2.65
N ARG A 450 2.55 -18.17 3.54
CA ARG A 450 1.62 -18.81 4.50
C ARG A 450 1.14 -17.83 5.56
N ALA A 451 -0.11 -17.96 5.99
CA ALA A 451 -0.69 -17.13 7.06
C ALA A 451 -0.08 -17.46 8.43
N ASN A 452 -0.01 -16.46 9.32
CA ASN A 452 0.56 -16.57 10.66
C ASN A 452 -0.52 -16.73 11.72
N VAL A 453 -0.39 -17.76 12.55
CA VAL A 453 -1.25 -17.96 13.74
C VAL A 453 -0.37 -18.29 14.94
N ALA A 454 -0.50 -17.55 16.04
CA ALA A 454 0.22 -17.80 17.27
C ALA A 454 -0.68 -18.50 18.30
N LEU A 455 -0.20 -19.61 18.85
CA LEU A 455 -0.72 -20.22 20.07
C LEU A 455 0.15 -19.73 21.23
N ILE A 456 -0.45 -18.95 22.13
CA ILE A 456 0.24 -18.26 23.22
C ILE A 456 -0.34 -18.76 24.54
N HIS A 457 0.54 -19.07 25.50
CA HIS A 457 0.14 -19.43 26.85
C HIS A 457 0.75 -18.43 27.82
N VAL A 458 -0.08 -17.85 28.69
CA VAL A 458 0.33 -16.90 29.73
C VAL A 458 -0.03 -17.48 31.09
N ASP A 459 0.97 -17.74 31.92
CA ASP A 459 0.74 -18.25 33.27
C ASP A 459 0.35 -17.14 34.27
N GLU A 460 -0.07 -17.52 35.47
CA GLU A 460 -0.48 -16.59 36.52
C GLU A 460 0.65 -15.65 36.99
N LYS A 461 1.92 -16.01 36.74
CA LYS A 461 3.09 -15.17 37.04
C LYS A 461 3.37 -14.17 35.90
N GLY A 462 2.78 -14.38 34.73
CA GLY A 462 2.99 -13.61 33.52
C GLY A 462 4.16 -14.11 32.68
N GLU A 463 4.60 -15.36 32.84
CA GLU A 463 5.52 -15.96 31.88
C GLU A 463 4.75 -16.41 30.63
N VAL A 464 5.35 -16.14 29.47
CA VAL A 464 4.71 -16.31 28.16
C VAL A 464 5.48 -17.33 27.34
N SER A 465 4.77 -18.32 26.79
CA SER A 465 5.30 -19.21 25.74
C SER A 465 4.52 -19.02 24.45
N VAL A 466 5.23 -18.94 23.32
CA VAL A 466 4.67 -18.66 21.99
C VAL A 466 5.01 -19.81 21.04
N ASN A 467 4.01 -20.34 20.35
CA ASN A 467 4.16 -21.31 19.27
C ASN A 467 3.45 -20.82 18.01
N PHE A 468 4.20 -20.60 16.93
CA PHE A 468 3.59 -20.24 15.64
C PHE A 468 3.19 -21.48 14.86
N ARG A 469 2.00 -21.42 14.27
CA ARG A 469 1.49 -22.29 13.22
C ARG A 469 1.32 -21.48 11.94
N LYS A 470 1.56 -22.14 10.82
CA LYS A 470 1.45 -21.56 9.48
C LYS A 470 0.29 -22.21 8.76
N LEU A 471 -0.62 -21.41 8.21
CA LEU A 471 -1.71 -21.89 7.37
C LEU A 471 -1.34 -21.75 5.88
N PRO A 472 -1.83 -22.62 4.99
CA PRO A 472 -1.47 -22.61 3.57
C PRO A 472 -1.56 -21.23 2.92
N SER A 473 -0.64 -20.94 1.98
CA SER A 473 -0.74 -19.74 1.14
C SER A 473 -1.86 -19.91 0.09
N PRO A 474 -2.38 -18.83 -0.51
CA PRO A 474 -3.38 -18.94 -1.59
C PRO A 474 -2.94 -19.84 -2.75
N VAL A 475 -1.68 -19.74 -3.16
CA VAL A 475 -1.11 -20.62 -4.21
C VAL A 475 -1.07 -22.08 -3.76
N GLU A 476 -0.64 -22.32 -2.51
CA GLU A 476 -0.61 -23.68 -1.94
C GLU A 476 -2.01 -24.29 -1.86
N GLU A 477 -3.01 -23.50 -1.47
CA GLU A 477 -4.39 -23.96 -1.39
C GLU A 477 -4.94 -24.38 -2.75
N VAL A 478 -4.76 -23.53 -3.77
CA VAL A 478 -5.17 -23.84 -5.15
C VAL A 478 -4.54 -25.15 -5.62
N LEU A 479 -3.23 -25.29 -5.46
CA LEU A 479 -2.47 -26.46 -5.91
C LEU A 479 -2.78 -27.74 -5.14
N ARG A 480 -3.29 -27.65 -3.91
CA ARG A 480 -3.66 -28.81 -3.08
C ARG A 480 -5.10 -29.25 -3.26
N LYS A 481 -6.03 -28.33 -3.53
CA LYS A 481 -7.48 -28.60 -3.49
C LYS A 481 -8.12 -28.77 -4.87
N LYS A 482 -7.58 -28.13 -5.91
CA LYS A 482 -8.23 -28.06 -7.23
C LYS A 482 -7.72 -29.14 -8.19
N THR A 483 -8.53 -29.46 -9.19
CA THR A 483 -8.10 -30.30 -10.32
C THR A 483 -7.09 -29.56 -11.21
N GLU A 484 -6.43 -30.27 -12.14
CA GLU A 484 -5.40 -29.66 -13.01
C GLU A 484 -5.94 -28.51 -13.87
N ASP A 485 -7.13 -28.67 -14.45
CA ASP A 485 -7.76 -27.64 -15.28
C ASP A 485 -8.19 -26.41 -14.45
N GLU A 486 -8.78 -26.64 -13.27
CA GLU A 486 -9.20 -25.57 -12.35
C GLU A 486 -8.01 -24.83 -11.72
N CYS A 487 -6.88 -25.51 -11.52
CA CYS A 487 -5.65 -24.88 -11.01
C CYS A 487 -5.18 -23.76 -11.93
N LEU A 488 -5.23 -23.98 -13.25
CA LEU A 488 -4.69 -23.00 -14.20
C LEU A 488 -5.47 -21.68 -14.16
N GLU A 489 -6.80 -21.74 -14.10
CA GLU A 489 -7.66 -20.56 -13.98
C GLU A 489 -7.47 -19.88 -12.62
N ALA A 490 -7.52 -20.63 -11.53
CA ALA A 490 -7.38 -20.08 -10.18
C ALA A 490 -6.00 -19.46 -9.92
N LEU A 491 -4.91 -20.02 -10.45
CA LEU A 491 -3.59 -19.41 -10.35
C LEU A 491 -3.49 -18.10 -11.15
N GLN A 492 -4.23 -17.97 -12.26
CA GLN A 492 -4.27 -16.72 -13.02
C GLN A 492 -5.01 -15.60 -12.26
N GLU A 493 -6.05 -15.94 -11.50
CA GLU A 493 -6.71 -15.00 -10.58
C GLU A 493 -5.76 -14.48 -9.48
N LEU A 494 -4.74 -15.28 -9.12
CA LEU A 494 -3.65 -14.88 -8.23
C LEU A 494 -2.52 -14.10 -8.92
N SER A 495 -2.81 -13.49 -10.08
CA SER A 495 -1.88 -12.67 -10.87
C SER A 495 -0.66 -13.42 -11.44
N LEU A 496 -0.77 -14.74 -11.64
CA LEU A 496 0.23 -15.51 -12.38
C LEU A 496 -0.15 -15.59 -13.85
N THR A 497 0.81 -15.43 -14.76
CA THR A 497 0.55 -15.72 -16.17
C THR A 497 0.30 -17.22 -16.38
N LYS A 498 -0.36 -17.59 -17.48
CA LYS A 498 -0.57 -19.00 -17.85
C LYS A 498 0.71 -19.85 -17.84
N ASN A 499 1.84 -19.26 -18.24
CA ASN A 499 3.14 -19.95 -18.21
C ASN A 499 3.69 -20.08 -16.80
N GLU A 500 3.58 -19.04 -15.96
CA GLU A 500 3.99 -19.11 -14.56
C GLU A 500 3.13 -20.13 -13.80
N ALA A 501 1.81 -20.14 -13.98
CA ALA A 501 0.92 -21.12 -13.36
C ALA A 501 1.38 -22.58 -13.62
N LYS A 502 1.74 -22.90 -14.87
CA LYS A 502 2.32 -24.23 -15.22
C LYS A 502 3.62 -24.52 -14.48
N LEU A 503 4.53 -23.54 -14.39
CA LEU A 503 5.78 -23.69 -13.64
C LEU A 503 5.52 -24.03 -12.17
N PHE A 504 4.54 -23.37 -11.54
CA PHE A 504 4.16 -23.64 -10.15
C PHE A 504 3.57 -25.05 -9.98
N MET A 505 2.72 -25.49 -10.90
CA MET A 505 2.15 -26.84 -10.91
C MET A 505 3.25 -27.91 -11.05
N ASP A 506 4.19 -27.71 -11.98
CA ASP A 506 5.32 -28.62 -12.19
C ASP A 506 6.23 -28.69 -10.96
N MET A 507 6.55 -27.55 -10.36
CA MET A 507 7.38 -27.49 -9.16
C MET A 507 6.71 -28.15 -7.96
N SER A 508 5.42 -27.90 -7.76
CA SER A 508 4.61 -28.56 -6.72
C SER A 508 4.66 -30.09 -6.89
N ARG A 509 4.44 -30.61 -8.11
CA ARG A 509 4.54 -32.05 -8.39
C ARG A 509 5.93 -32.62 -8.12
N LYS A 510 6.97 -31.88 -8.50
CA LYS A 510 8.37 -32.35 -8.41
C LYS A 510 8.91 -32.34 -6.98
N LYS A 511 8.54 -31.36 -6.17
CA LYS A 511 9.15 -31.10 -4.86
C LYS A 511 8.21 -31.31 -3.67
N GLY A 512 6.90 -31.42 -3.91
CA GLY A 512 5.89 -31.62 -2.87
C GLY A 512 5.91 -30.50 -1.82
N ASP A 513 5.71 -30.86 -0.56
CA ASP A 513 5.51 -29.90 0.53
C ASP A 513 6.68 -28.95 0.78
N ILE A 514 7.91 -29.41 0.52
CA ILE A 514 9.14 -28.61 0.69
C ILE A 514 9.09 -27.38 -0.23
N PHE A 515 8.45 -27.47 -1.40
CA PHE A 515 8.27 -26.30 -2.28
C PHE A 515 7.51 -25.18 -1.59
N PHE A 516 6.41 -25.49 -0.90
CA PHE A 516 5.60 -24.49 -0.23
C PHE A 516 6.28 -23.90 1.02
N GLU A 517 7.16 -24.67 1.67
CA GLU A 517 8.00 -24.17 2.76
C GLU A 517 9.02 -23.14 2.28
N ASP A 518 9.65 -23.40 1.12
CA ASP A 518 10.68 -22.53 0.54
C ASP A 518 10.09 -21.39 -0.32
N LEU A 519 8.82 -21.49 -0.74
CA LEU A 519 8.18 -20.57 -1.67
C LEU A 519 8.25 -19.08 -1.28
N PRO A 520 8.10 -18.68 0.01
CA PRO A 520 8.26 -17.28 0.40
C PRO A 520 9.66 -16.71 0.10
N GLU A 521 10.72 -17.52 0.26
CA GLU A 521 12.09 -17.09 -0.06
C GLU A 521 12.31 -17.02 -1.57
N LEU A 522 11.70 -17.92 -2.35
CA LEU A 522 11.69 -17.83 -3.81
C LEU A 522 10.93 -16.60 -4.31
N ALA A 523 9.83 -16.23 -3.65
CA ALA A 523 9.11 -14.99 -3.93
C ALA A 523 9.98 -13.77 -3.65
N ASN A 524 10.76 -13.78 -2.56
CA ASN A 524 11.73 -12.74 -2.26
C ASN A 524 12.79 -12.61 -3.37
N LEU A 525 13.30 -13.72 -3.94
CA LEU A 525 14.18 -13.66 -5.12
C LEU A 525 13.51 -12.90 -6.29
N LYS A 526 12.27 -13.25 -6.65
CA LYS A 526 11.53 -12.57 -7.72
C LYS A 526 11.33 -11.09 -7.44
N PHE A 527 10.67 -10.75 -6.33
CA PHE A 527 10.17 -9.39 -6.10
C PHE A 527 11.25 -8.42 -5.62
N ARG A 528 12.22 -8.89 -4.83
CA ARG A 528 13.30 -8.03 -4.34
C ARG A 528 14.41 -7.85 -5.37
N TYR A 529 14.84 -8.93 -6.02
CA TYR A 529 16.00 -8.90 -6.92
C TYR A 529 15.64 -8.80 -8.40
N GLY A 530 14.41 -9.16 -8.78
CA GLY A 530 13.92 -9.06 -10.16
C GLY A 530 14.15 -10.33 -10.99
N PHE A 531 14.39 -11.48 -10.37
CA PHE A 531 14.38 -12.76 -11.10
C PHE A 531 12.98 -13.03 -11.66
N SER A 532 12.87 -13.62 -12.86
CA SER A 532 11.60 -14.22 -13.28
C SER A 532 11.34 -15.52 -12.49
N TRP A 533 10.09 -15.97 -12.42
CA TRP A 533 9.77 -17.26 -11.78
C TRP A 533 10.53 -18.43 -12.43
N ASP A 534 10.68 -18.42 -13.76
CA ASP A 534 11.53 -19.39 -14.48
C ASP A 534 12.97 -19.44 -13.94
N ASN A 535 13.60 -18.28 -13.72
CA ASN A 535 14.96 -18.22 -13.19
C ASN A 535 15.00 -18.65 -11.72
N ALA A 536 14.06 -18.17 -10.91
CA ALA A 536 13.99 -18.52 -9.49
C ALA A 536 13.85 -20.04 -9.29
N PHE A 537 13.03 -20.70 -10.11
CA PHE A 537 12.84 -22.15 -10.02
C PHE A 537 14.04 -22.93 -10.56
N LYS A 538 14.68 -22.50 -11.67
CA LYS A 538 15.93 -23.11 -12.12
C LYS A 538 17.06 -22.99 -11.09
N LEU A 539 17.16 -21.84 -10.41
CA LEU A 539 18.09 -21.65 -9.28
C LEU A 539 17.74 -22.60 -8.13
N TYR A 540 16.46 -22.71 -7.78
CA TYR A 540 15.97 -23.61 -6.75
C TYR A 540 16.25 -25.09 -7.05
N GLU A 541 16.22 -25.51 -8.31
CA GLU A 541 16.64 -26.84 -8.73
C GLU A 541 18.13 -27.12 -8.44
N HIS A 542 18.96 -26.07 -8.36
CA HIS A 542 20.36 -26.14 -7.95
C HIS A 542 20.57 -25.92 -6.45
N GLY A 543 19.49 -25.92 -5.64
CA GLY A 543 19.55 -25.80 -4.19
C GLY A 543 19.51 -24.38 -3.65
N VAL A 544 19.32 -23.37 -4.49
CA VAL A 544 19.20 -21.96 -4.06
C VAL A 544 17.84 -21.71 -3.44
N LYS A 545 17.80 -21.30 -2.17
CA LYS A 545 16.57 -20.87 -1.50
C LYS A 545 16.58 -19.37 -1.24
N ALA A 546 17.74 -18.84 -0.88
CA ALA A 546 17.95 -17.45 -0.53
C ALA A 546 19.09 -16.83 -1.37
N PRO A 547 19.21 -15.48 -1.39
CA PRO A 547 20.25 -14.80 -2.16
C PRO A 547 21.67 -15.24 -1.81
N GLN A 548 21.91 -15.67 -0.57
CA GLN A 548 23.21 -16.11 -0.07
C GLN A 548 23.65 -17.46 -0.66
N ASP A 549 22.72 -18.26 -1.16
CA ASP A 549 23.00 -19.57 -1.77
C ASP A 549 23.48 -19.44 -3.23
N ILE A 550 23.36 -18.24 -3.83
CA ILE A 550 23.67 -18.02 -5.24
C ILE A 550 25.18 -17.90 -5.44
N THR A 551 25.75 -18.83 -6.22
CA THR A 551 27.16 -18.82 -6.63
C THR A 551 27.31 -18.52 -8.13
N ASP A 552 28.50 -18.07 -8.53
CA ASP A 552 28.82 -17.82 -9.94
C ASP A 552 28.63 -19.10 -10.80
N GLU A 553 29.04 -20.26 -10.29
CA GLU A 553 28.86 -21.56 -10.94
C GLU A 553 27.38 -21.89 -11.21
N ILE A 554 26.52 -21.71 -10.21
CA ILE A 554 25.08 -21.97 -10.33
C ILE A 554 24.47 -21.03 -11.38
N VAL A 555 24.81 -19.74 -11.32
CA VAL A 555 24.28 -18.75 -12.28
C VAL A 555 24.71 -19.08 -13.70
N MET A 556 25.96 -19.50 -13.92
CA MET A 556 26.45 -19.92 -15.23
C MET A 556 25.71 -21.16 -15.76
N ASN A 557 25.42 -22.13 -14.90
CA ASN A 557 24.64 -23.31 -15.27
C ASN A 557 23.19 -22.95 -15.65
N VAL A 558 22.55 -22.03 -14.91
CA VAL A 558 21.21 -21.56 -15.24
C VAL A 558 21.22 -20.70 -16.52
N LEU A 559 22.23 -19.83 -16.70
CA LEU A 559 22.40 -19.00 -17.89
C LEU A 559 22.44 -19.82 -19.18
N ARG A 560 23.12 -20.97 -19.18
CA ARG A 560 23.19 -21.89 -20.35
C ARG A 560 21.82 -22.42 -20.78
N ASN A 561 20.86 -22.46 -19.85
CA ASN A 561 19.50 -22.98 -20.05
C ASN A 561 18.41 -21.88 -20.03
N SER A 562 18.81 -20.59 -20.02
CA SER A 562 17.90 -19.45 -20.07
C SER A 562 18.06 -18.71 -21.39
N SER A 563 16.95 -18.33 -22.01
CA SER A 563 16.92 -17.66 -23.31
C SER A 563 16.13 -16.36 -23.27
N GLY A 564 16.41 -15.47 -24.23
CA GLY A 564 15.69 -14.21 -24.41
C GLY A 564 15.65 -13.33 -23.16
N ILE A 565 14.45 -12.90 -22.78
CA ILE A 565 14.24 -11.97 -21.66
C ILE A 565 14.64 -12.58 -20.29
N HIS A 566 14.54 -13.90 -20.13
CA HIS A 566 14.92 -14.58 -18.89
C HIS A 566 16.42 -14.50 -18.63
N GLN A 567 17.24 -14.60 -19.68
CA GLN A 567 18.69 -14.45 -19.57
C GLN A 567 19.05 -13.03 -19.08
N PHE A 568 18.37 -12.00 -19.62
CA PHE A 568 18.57 -10.62 -19.19
C PHE A 568 18.16 -10.41 -17.72
N HIS A 569 16.97 -10.88 -17.32
CA HIS A 569 16.51 -10.79 -15.93
C HIS A 569 17.44 -11.54 -14.97
N LEU A 570 18.01 -12.68 -15.38
CA LEU A 570 18.96 -13.44 -14.58
C LEU A 570 20.23 -12.63 -14.30
N LYS A 571 20.87 -12.09 -15.34
CA LYS A 571 22.10 -11.28 -15.19
C LYS A 571 21.85 -10.02 -14.35
N ARG A 572 20.75 -9.31 -14.63
CA ARG A 572 20.37 -8.09 -13.91
C ARG A 572 20.12 -8.36 -12.44
N ALA A 573 19.31 -9.37 -12.12
CA ALA A 573 18.98 -9.72 -10.75
C ALA A 573 20.20 -10.23 -10.00
N TYR A 574 21.06 -11.04 -10.65
CA TYR A 574 22.29 -11.51 -10.03
C TYR A 574 23.28 -10.39 -9.72
N THR A 575 23.43 -9.43 -10.64
CA THR A 575 24.24 -8.22 -10.38
C THR A 575 23.72 -7.45 -9.17
N LYS A 576 22.39 -7.35 -9.03
CA LYS A 576 21.76 -6.73 -7.85
C LYS A 576 22.06 -7.51 -6.56
N VAL A 577 22.04 -8.85 -6.60
CA VAL A 577 22.45 -9.69 -5.46
C VAL A 577 23.90 -9.41 -5.08
N LYS A 578 24.82 -9.39 -6.04
CA LYS A 578 26.24 -9.08 -5.82
C LYS A 578 26.45 -7.69 -5.20
N ARG A 579 25.73 -6.66 -5.67
CA ARG A 579 25.75 -5.31 -5.06
C ARG A 579 25.37 -5.33 -3.57
N GLU A 580 24.37 -6.12 -3.21
CA GLU A 580 23.91 -6.21 -1.83
C GLU A 580 24.87 -7.00 -0.94
N LEU A 581 25.42 -8.11 -1.43
CA LEU A 581 26.32 -8.97 -0.65
C LEU A 581 27.74 -8.40 -0.56
N GLU A 582 28.20 -7.70 -1.59
CA GLU A 582 29.57 -7.18 -1.72
C GLU A 582 29.63 -5.66 -1.52
N LYS A 583 28.94 -5.16 -0.47
CA LYS A 583 28.77 -3.73 -0.19
C LYS A 583 30.09 -2.96 -0.26
N GLY A 584 30.11 -1.90 -1.06
CA GLY A 584 31.25 -0.98 -1.19
C GLY A 584 32.31 -1.39 -2.22
N ARG A 585 32.16 -2.54 -2.91
CA ARG A 585 33.02 -2.89 -4.04
C ARG A 585 32.53 -2.23 -5.33
N ILE A 586 33.47 -1.92 -6.21
CA ILE A 586 33.21 -1.38 -7.55
C ILE A 586 33.94 -2.26 -8.58
N TYR A 587 33.19 -3.01 -9.39
CA TYR A 587 33.73 -3.84 -10.47
C TYR A 587 32.67 -4.15 -11.53
N LEU A 588 33.09 -4.70 -12.68
CA LEU A 588 32.19 -5.17 -13.74
C LEU A 588 32.11 -6.70 -13.75
N MET A 589 30.91 -7.29 -13.78
CA MET A 589 30.73 -8.74 -13.96
C MET A 589 31.18 -9.20 -15.35
N GLU A 590 30.85 -8.41 -16.37
CA GLU A 590 31.22 -8.63 -17.77
C GLU A 590 31.80 -7.32 -18.36
N PRO A 591 32.79 -7.38 -19.27
CA PRO A 591 33.30 -6.17 -19.91
C PRO A 591 32.19 -5.47 -20.69
N ILE A 592 32.06 -4.15 -20.52
CA ILE A 592 31.21 -3.34 -21.39
C ILE A 592 31.95 -3.18 -22.73
N PRO A 593 31.30 -3.32 -23.90
CA PRO A 593 31.94 -3.28 -25.22
C PRO A 593 32.42 -1.87 -25.64
N LEU A 594 33.22 -1.23 -24.78
CA LEU A 594 33.79 0.11 -24.95
C LEU A 594 35.27 0.08 -25.36
N LEU A 595 35.94 -1.07 -25.24
CA LEU A 595 37.40 -1.19 -25.16
C LEU A 595 38.15 -1.11 -26.52
N SER A 596 37.47 -1.01 -27.66
CA SER A 596 38.10 -1.03 -28.99
C SER A 596 37.83 0.21 -29.86
N HIS A 597 37.08 1.20 -29.38
CA HIS A 597 36.63 2.31 -30.22
C HIS A 597 37.33 3.61 -29.85
N ASN A 598 38.08 4.17 -30.79
CA ASN A 598 38.85 5.40 -30.60
C ASN A 598 37.96 6.68 -30.64
N LYS A 599 36.67 6.57 -30.98
CA LYS A 599 35.77 7.71 -31.18
C LYS A 599 34.37 7.40 -30.64
N ILE A 600 33.94 8.14 -29.62
CA ILE A 600 32.66 7.96 -28.93
C ILE A 600 31.85 9.25 -29.03
N ILE A 601 30.60 9.14 -29.46
CA ILE A 601 29.59 10.19 -29.29
C ILE A 601 28.69 9.82 -28.13
N VAL A 602 28.64 10.65 -27.10
CA VAL A 602 27.63 10.58 -26.05
C VAL A 602 26.47 11.44 -26.47
N TYR A 603 25.25 10.94 -26.38
CA TYR A 603 24.10 11.72 -26.81
C TYR A 603 22.87 11.46 -25.97
N ASP A 604 22.00 12.46 -25.94
CA ASP A 604 20.73 12.47 -25.22
C ASP A 604 19.73 13.32 -26.01
N THR A 605 18.50 12.83 -26.14
CA THR A 605 17.43 13.50 -26.86
C THR A 605 16.26 13.79 -25.94
N GLU A 606 15.76 15.03 -25.98
CA GLU A 606 14.61 15.46 -25.17
C GLU A 606 13.36 15.46 -26.05
N TYR A 607 12.30 14.77 -25.63
CA TYR A 607 11.08 14.57 -26.43
C TYR A 607 9.82 14.46 -25.57
N TYR A 608 8.66 14.79 -26.15
CA TYR A 608 7.37 14.72 -25.46
C TYR A 608 6.49 13.56 -25.94
N GLY A 609 6.30 12.55 -25.09
CA GLY A 609 5.35 11.44 -25.30
C GLY A 609 5.79 10.35 -26.27
N SER A 610 6.25 10.70 -27.48
CA SER A 610 6.72 9.76 -28.50
C SER A 610 7.99 10.24 -29.20
N SER A 611 8.65 9.33 -29.94
CA SER A 611 9.83 9.64 -30.77
C SER A 611 9.55 10.61 -31.92
N GLU A 612 8.28 10.98 -32.14
CA GLU A 612 7.87 11.93 -33.18
C GLU A 612 7.95 13.40 -32.71
N ASN A 613 7.91 13.64 -31.39
CA ASN A 613 7.89 14.98 -30.80
C ASN A 613 9.22 15.32 -30.09
N VAL A 614 10.34 15.14 -30.80
CA VAL A 614 11.66 15.54 -30.27
C VAL A 614 11.77 17.06 -30.28
N VAL A 615 12.35 17.61 -29.21
CA VAL A 615 12.52 19.05 -28.96
C VAL A 615 13.98 19.45 -29.05
N LEU A 616 14.90 18.63 -28.54
CA LEU A 616 16.32 18.93 -28.47
C LEU A 616 17.16 17.67 -28.74
N TYR A 617 18.19 17.81 -29.56
CA TYR A 617 19.22 16.81 -29.80
C TYR A 617 20.54 17.29 -29.20
N GLY A 618 21.11 16.56 -28.25
CA GLY A 618 22.42 16.87 -27.70
C GLY A 618 23.45 15.78 -28.01
N PHE A 619 24.62 16.18 -28.50
CA PHE A 619 25.74 15.29 -28.84
C PHE A 619 27.04 15.83 -28.27
N LEU A 620 27.80 14.98 -27.58
CA LEU A 620 29.16 15.25 -27.13
C LEU A 620 30.11 14.28 -27.81
N ASP A 621 30.99 14.82 -28.63
CA ASP A 621 32.13 14.08 -29.17
C ASP A 621 33.25 14.02 -28.13
N MET A 622 33.46 12.85 -27.54
CA MET A 622 34.46 12.65 -26.49
C MET A 622 35.90 12.78 -27.01
N SER A 623 36.13 12.65 -28.32
CA SER A 623 37.46 12.78 -28.92
C SER A 623 37.90 14.24 -29.06
N THR A 624 36.94 15.15 -29.26
CA THR A 624 37.19 16.59 -29.41
C THR A 624 36.76 17.42 -28.20
N GLY A 625 35.95 16.85 -27.30
CA GLY A 625 35.30 17.56 -26.19
C GLY A 625 34.19 18.51 -26.63
N LYS A 626 33.77 18.45 -27.90
CA LYS A 626 32.78 19.38 -28.47
C LYS A 626 31.36 18.89 -28.16
N LEU A 627 30.63 19.69 -27.39
CA LEU A 627 29.18 19.58 -27.21
C LEU A 627 28.46 20.36 -28.31
N SER A 628 27.57 19.69 -29.04
CA SER A 628 26.67 20.26 -30.04
C SER A 628 25.23 20.00 -29.61
N GLN A 629 24.40 21.04 -29.62
CA GLN A 629 22.97 20.93 -29.36
C GLN A 629 22.19 21.55 -30.51
N PHE A 630 21.13 20.88 -30.95
CA PHE A 630 20.29 21.28 -32.08
C PHE A 630 18.84 21.19 -31.68
N TRP A 631 18.07 22.25 -31.96
CA TRP A 631 16.64 22.25 -31.72
C TRP A 631 15.89 21.48 -32.80
N PHE A 632 14.64 21.13 -32.53
CA PHE A 632 13.76 20.41 -33.46
C PHE A 632 13.51 21.12 -34.79
N ASP A 633 13.76 22.43 -34.87
CA ASP A 633 13.71 23.26 -36.08
C ASP A 633 15.05 23.36 -36.81
N GLU A 634 16.08 22.61 -36.36
CA GLU A 634 17.44 22.60 -36.91
C GLU A 634 17.84 21.21 -37.44
N GLU A 635 16.89 20.38 -37.88
CA GLU A 635 17.15 18.98 -38.26
C GLU A 635 18.15 18.83 -39.40
N ASP A 636 18.17 19.76 -40.36
CA ASP A 636 19.18 19.78 -41.44
C ASP A 636 20.60 19.84 -40.88
N ARG A 637 20.81 20.59 -39.79
CA ARG A 637 22.12 20.67 -39.11
C ARG A 637 22.47 19.39 -38.35
N VAL A 638 21.45 18.64 -37.89
CA VAL A 638 21.63 17.32 -37.31
C VAL A 638 22.05 16.34 -38.39
N PHE A 639 21.42 16.37 -39.57
CA PHE A 639 21.83 15.58 -40.72
C PHE A 639 23.29 15.85 -41.09
N GLU A 640 23.68 17.11 -41.25
CA GLU A 640 25.08 17.51 -41.53
C GLU A 640 26.04 17.01 -40.43
N TYR A 641 25.65 17.12 -39.15
CA TYR A 641 26.46 16.65 -38.03
C TYR A 641 26.70 15.14 -38.07
N LEU A 642 25.66 14.36 -38.44
CA LEU A 642 25.70 12.90 -38.49
C LEU A 642 26.39 12.36 -39.75
N GLU A 643 26.27 13.06 -40.89
CA GLU A 643 26.92 12.68 -42.16
C GLU A 643 28.45 12.62 -42.02
N ASP A 644 29.03 13.56 -41.25
CA ASP A 644 30.46 13.63 -40.95
C ASP A 644 31.00 12.56 -39.98
N LYS A 645 30.16 11.59 -39.59
CA LYS A 645 30.45 10.60 -38.53
C LYS A 645 30.20 9.17 -39.02
N GLU A 646 30.89 8.72 -40.06
CA GLU A 646 30.75 7.33 -40.56
C GLU A 646 31.55 6.28 -39.77
N ARG A 647 30.97 5.06 -39.65
CA ARG A 647 31.44 3.70 -39.25
C ARG A 647 32.38 3.49 -38.05
N ASP A 648 33.26 4.43 -37.71
CA ASP A 648 34.24 4.31 -36.62
C ASP A 648 33.77 4.89 -35.28
N TYR A 649 32.63 5.61 -35.28
CA TYR A 649 32.03 6.18 -34.07
C TYR A 649 31.03 5.22 -33.42
N VAL A 650 31.11 5.12 -32.10
CA VAL A 650 30.09 4.47 -31.29
C VAL A 650 29.25 5.52 -30.59
N PHE A 651 27.93 5.43 -30.78
CA PHE A 651 26.96 6.30 -30.15
C PHE A 651 26.49 5.68 -28.84
N ILE A 652 26.62 6.41 -27.74
CA ILE A 652 26.27 5.93 -26.40
C ILE A 652 25.21 6.85 -25.80
N HIS A 653 24.12 6.23 -25.33
CA HIS A 653 23.02 6.92 -24.66
C HIS A 653 22.61 6.17 -23.39
N TRP A 654 21.69 6.76 -22.62
CA TRP A 654 21.22 6.21 -21.34
C TRP A 654 19.71 5.95 -21.34
N GLY A 655 19.30 4.72 -21.68
CA GLY A 655 17.88 4.37 -21.70
C GLY A 655 17.12 5.06 -22.84
N GLY A 656 15.80 5.23 -22.70
CA GLY A 656 15.03 6.08 -23.63
C GLY A 656 14.81 5.55 -25.05
N ALA A 657 14.22 6.42 -25.88
CA ALA A 657 13.92 6.18 -27.29
C ALA A 657 15.02 6.72 -28.22
N ASP A 658 16.15 7.16 -27.70
CA ASP A 658 17.21 7.88 -28.41
C ASP A 658 17.71 7.15 -29.65
N LYS A 659 17.96 5.84 -29.54
CA LYS A 659 18.36 5.01 -30.69
C LYS A 659 17.26 4.95 -31.75
N LYS A 660 16.01 4.83 -31.33
CA LYS A 660 14.84 4.78 -32.21
C LYS A 660 14.68 6.10 -32.96
N ILE A 661 14.86 7.23 -32.26
CA ILE A 661 14.80 8.58 -32.82
C ILE A 661 15.83 8.76 -33.94
N LEU A 662 17.11 8.46 -33.69
CA LEU A 662 18.15 8.60 -34.72
C LEU A 662 17.86 7.71 -35.94
N LYS A 663 17.41 6.47 -35.70
CA LYS A 663 17.12 5.52 -36.77
C LYS A 663 15.91 5.94 -37.62
N GLU A 664 14.79 6.30 -36.99
CA GLU A 664 13.54 6.59 -37.70
C GLU A 664 13.56 7.97 -38.36
N ARG A 665 14.16 8.97 -37.72
CA ARG A 665 14.09 10.36 -38.17
C ARG A 665 15.19 10.73 -39.14
N PHE A 666 16.38 10.12 -38.99
CA PHE A 666 17.55 10.42 -39.82
C PHE A 666 18.03 9.24 -40.66
N SER A 667 17.33 8.08 -40.62
CA SER A 667 17.78 6.84 -41.26
C SER A 667 19.22 6.43 -40.90
N TYR A 668 19.68 6.86 -39.71
CA TYR A 668 21.06 6.73 -39.29
C TYR A 668 21.25 5.47 -38.43
N ASP A 669 21.92 4.45 -38.99
CA ASP A 669 22.11 3.13 -38.38
C ASP A 669 23.57 2.94 -37.92
N ALA A 670 23.98 3.72 -36.91
CA ALA A 670 25.30 3.60 -36.29
C ALA A 670 25.37 2.50 -35.23
N GLN A 671 26.59 2.09 -34.89
CA GLN A 671 26.84 1.25 -33.72
C GLN A 671 26.42 2.02 -32.47
N ASN A 672 25.38 1.51 -31.82
CA ASN A 672 24.72 2.21 -30.73
C ASN A 672 24.70 1.34 -29.46
N ILE A 673 25.17 1.89 -28.35
CA ILE A 673 25.22 1.24 -27.04
C ILE A 673 24.29 2.00 -26.09
N ASN A 674 23.28 1.29 -25.58
CA ASN A 674 22.52 1.74 -24.44
C ASN A 674 23.29 1.38 -23.15
N LEU A 675 23.98 2.34 -22.54
CA LEU A 675 24.86 2.07 -21.41
C LEU A 675 24.09 1.61 -20.16
N LEU A 676 22.85 2.07 -19.98
CA LEU A 676 21.98 1.67 -18.87
C LEU A 676 21.82 0.14 -18.81
N TYR A 677 21.65 -0.51 -19.97
CA TYR A 677 21.53 -1.97 -20.05
C TYR A 677 22.76 -2.65 -19.45
N HIS A 678 23.96 -2.25 -19.87
CA HIS A 678 25.21 -2.84 -19.40
C HIS A 678 25.46 -2.55 -17.93
N VAL A 679 25.14 -1.35 -17.46
CA VAL A 679 25.21 -0.99 -16.04
C VAL A 679 24.28 -1.88 -15.21
N GLN A 680 23.07 -2.17 -15.68
CA GLN A 680 22.11 -3.02 -14.96
C GLN A 680 22.57 -4.48 -14.83
N VAL A 681 23.30 -5.02 -15.81
CA VAL A 681 23.70 -6.44 -15.86
C VAL A 681 25.16 -6.71 -15.49
N SER A 682 25.97 -5.66 -15.34
CA SER A 682 27.41 -5.84 -15.12
C SER A 682 27.96 -5.00 -13.98
N LEU A 683 27.53 -3.75 -13.80
CA LEU A 683 28.14 -2.90 -12.79
C LEU A 683 27.75 -3.35 -11.38
N VAL A 684 28.73 -3.70 -10.55
CA VAL A 684 28.58 -3.83 -9.10
C VAL A 684 29.18 -2.58 -8.49
N ALA A 685 28.36 -1.76 -7.82
CA ALA A 685 28.74 -0.48 -7.21
C ALA A 685 27.73 -0.14 -6.09
N PRO A 686 28.07 0.77 -5.14
CA PRO A 686 27.18 1.17 -4.06
C PRO A 686 26.07 2.13 -4.53
N THR A 687 25.18 1.65 -5.40
CA THR A 687 24.04 2.42 -5.93
C THR A 687 22.71 1.98 -5.30
N SER A 688 21.81 2.93 -5.05
CA SER A 688 20.43 2.67 -4.64
C SER A 688 19.52 2.27 -5.81
N SER A 689 19.80 2.79 -7.01
CA SER A 689 19.05 2.48 -8.22
C SER A 689 19.98 2.37 -9.45
N SER A 690 19.41 2.47 -10.65
CA SER A 690 20.15 2.58 -11.92
C SER A 690 19.78 3.90 -12.63
N SER A 691 19.32 4.90 -11.88
CA SER A 691 19.21 6.27 -12.41
C SER A 691 20.60 6.78 -12.80
N LEU A 692 20.64 7.73 -13.73
CA LEU A 692 21.89 8.31 -14.19
C LEU A 692 22.66 8.98 -13.04
N HIS A 693 21.98 9.73 -12.17
CA HIS A 693 22.59 10.37 -11.00
C HIS A 693 23.10 9.38 -9.95
N ASP A 694 22.40 8.28 -9.66
CA ASP A 694 22.86 7.31 -8.64
C ASP A 694 24.15 6.62 -9.09
N VAL A 695 24.23 6.30 -10.38
CA VAL A 695 25.42 5.69 -10.97
C VAL A 695 26.54 6.70 -11.08
N PHE A 696 26.22 7.95 -11.43
CA PHE A 696 27.18 9.04 -11.45
C PHE A 696 27.80 9.25 -10.05
N ASP A 697 27.00 9.35 -9.00
CA ASP A 697 27.49 9.55 -7.64
C ASP A 697 28.38 8.40 -7.17
N ALA A 698 27.97 7.16 -7.46
CA ALA A 698 28.74 5.98 -7.06
C ALA A 698 30.11 5.88 -7.77
N LEU A 699 30.25 6.40 -8.99
CA LEU A 699 31.48 6.27 -9.78
C LEU A 699 32.33 7.54 -9.81
N CYS A 700 31.70 8.71 -9.79
CA CYS A 700 32.32 10.02 -9.99
C CYS A 700 32.32 10.88 -8.72
N GLY A 701 31.50 10.53 -7.72
CA GLY A 701 31.25 11.32 -6.53
C GLY A 701 30.25 12.45 -6.77
N HIS A 702 29.46 12.74 -5.73
CA HIS A 702 28.45 13.78 -5.75
C HIS A 702 29.04 15.18 -6.02
N LYS A 703 28.28 16.03 -6.71
CA LYS A 703 28.71 17.38 -7.12
C LYS A 703 27.85 18.43 -6.42
N GLU A 704 28.44 19.10 -5.44
CA GLU A 704 27.74 20.10 -4.60
C GLU A 704 27.57 21.48 -5.26
N ASP A 705 28.04 21.68 -6.50
CA ASP A 705 27.89 23.00 -7.14
C ASP A 705 26.46 23.24 -7.64
N GLU A 706 26.04 24.50 -7.60
CA GLU A 706 24.66 24.94 -7.86
C GLU A 706 24.16 24.52 -9.25
N TRP A 707 25.06 24.36 -10.22
CA TRP A 707 24.69 23.99 -11.59
C TRP A 707 24.27 22.51 -11.65
N TRP A 708 25.06 21.60 -11.08
CA TRP A 708 24.68 20.18 -10.98
C TRP A 708 23.43 19.99 -10.14
N GLU A 709 23.33 20.67 -9.01
CA GLU A 709 22.13 20.63 -8.17
C GLU A 709 20.88 21.01 -8.95
N ARG A 710 20.93 22.12 -9.69
CA ARG A 710 19.77 22.65 -10.40
C ARG A 710 19.40 21.83 -11.64
N PHE A 711 20.37 21.43 -12.45
CA PHE A 711 20.13 20.90 -13.80
C PHE A 711 20.26 19.39 -13.90
N PHE A 712 20.82 18.72 -12.88
CA PHE A 712 20.99 17.27 -12.85
C PHE A 712 20.23 16.61 -11.69
N TYR A 713 20.55 16.94 -10.44
CA TYR A 713 19.96 16.26 -9.28
C TYR A 713 18.50 16.66 -9.04
N ASN A 714 18.18 17.95 -9.12
CA ASN A 714 16.80 18.46 -8.91
C ASN A 714 15.98 18.54 -10.20
N MET A 715 16.48 17.99 -11.32
CA MET A 715 15.79 17.99 -12.61
C MET A 715 15.25 16.60 -12.92
N SER A 716 13.97 16.35 -12.68
CA SER A 716 13.36 15.05 -12.96
C SER A 716 12.99 14.89 -14.44
N GLY A 717 12.77 13.65 -14.88
CA GLY A 717 12.23 13.37 -16.21
C GLY A 717 10.84 14.01 -16.44
N PHE A 718 10.04 14.23 -15.37
CA PHE A 718 8.77 14.94 -15.49
C PHE A 718 8.95 16.44 -15.74
N ASP A 719 9.97 17.05 -15.13
CA ASP A 719 10.29 18.47 -15.35
C ASP A 719 10.74 18.69 -16.80
N LYS A 720 11.62 17.81 -17.31
CA LYS A 720 12.04 17.80 -18.71
C LYS A 720 10.88 17.61 -19.68
N LEU A 721 9.96 16.69 -19.39
CA LEU A 721 8.73 16.51 -20.18
C LEU A 721 7.85 17.78 -20.18
N GLY A 722 7.72 18.45 -19.04
CA GLY A 722 6.99 19.71 -18.92
C GLY A 722 7.63 20.83 -19.75
N LEU A 723 8.95 20.94 -19.73
CA LEU A 723 9.71 21.89 -20.56
C LEU A 723 9.56 21.58 -22.05
N CYS A 724 9.64 20.29 -22.45
CA CYS A 724 9.40 19.88 -23.83
C CYS A 724 8.00 20.29 -24.31
N TRP A 725 6.97 20.02 -23.50
CA TRP A 725 5.60 20.43 -23.81
C TRP A 725 5.46 21.95 -23.96
N GLN A 726 6.08 22.71 -23.05
CA GLN A 726 6.07 24.17 -23.09
C GLN A 726 6.72 24.72 -24.37
N ILE A 727 7.87 24.17 -24.76
CA ILE A 727 8.59 24.58 -25.98
C ILE A 727 7.81 24.19 -27.24
N LEU A 728 7.19 23.01 -27.28
CA LEU A 728 6.34 22.62 -28.42
C LEU A 728 5.11 23.53 -28.57
N LYS A 729 4.60 24.09 -27.46
CA LYS A 729 3.51 25.08 -27.47
C LYS A 729 3.97 26.49 -27.84
N ASN A 730 5.16 26.87 -27.41
CA ASN A 730 5.76 28.17 -27.71
C ASN A 730 7.25 28.00 -28.07
N PRO A 731 7.57 27.75 -29.36
CA PRO A 731 8.95 27.51 -29.80
C PRO A 731 9.93 28.62 -29.47
N SER A 732 9.45 29.86 -29.31
CA SER A 732 10.25 31.04 -29.00
C SER A 732 10.43 31.29 -27.49
N ASP A 733 10.10 30.32 -26.63
CA ASP A 733 10.33 30.43 -25.18
C ASP A 733 11.81 30.23 -24.83
N ASP A 734 12.57 31.33 -24.88
CA ASP A 734 14.02 31.33 -24.63
C ASP A 734 14.39 30.82 -23.24
N ASN A 735 13.52 31.04 -22.23
CA ASN A 735 13.79 30.60 -20.87
C ASN A 735 13.63 29.07 -20.74
N ALA A 736 12.53 28.51 -21.26
CA ALA A 736 12.34 27.06 -21.27
C ALA A 736 13.42 26.35 -22.10
N ARG A 737 13.77 26.90 -23.28
CA ARG A 737 14.87 26.41 -24.12
C ARG A 737 16.20 26.42 -23.36
N LYS A 738 16.55 27.51 -22.68
CA LYS A 738 17.79 27.59 -21.89
C LYS A 738 17.83 26.56 -20.77
N VAL A 739 16.74 26.40 -20.02
CA VAL A 739 16.69 25.43 -18.90
C VAL A 739 16.81 24.00 -19.41
N LEU A 740 16.08 23.63 -20.47
CA LEU A 740 16.13 22.29 -21.05
C LEU A 740 17.51 21.98 -21.65
N SER A 741 18.13 22.94 -22.33
CA SER A 741 19.48 22.79 -22.90
C SER A 741 20.54 22.56 -21.82
N GLU A 742 20.51 23.28 -20.70
CA GLU A 742 21.44 23.03 -19.59
C GLU A 742 21.19 21.69 -18.89
N ALA A 743 19.93 21.26 -18.77
CA ALA A 743 19.58 19.95 -18.22
C ALA A 743 20.06 18.78 -19.10
N ASN A 744 19.81 18.84 -20.41
CA ASN A 744 20.32 17.87 -21.39
C ASN A 744 21.86 17.83 -21.39
N LYS A 745 22.51 19.00 -21.31
CA LYS A 745 23.96 19.12 -21.18
C LYS A 745 24.48 18.44 -19.91
N ALA A 746 23.79 18.58 -18.78
CA ALA A 746 24.17 17.93 -17.54
C ALA A 746 24.14 16.39 -17.65
N ASP A 747 23.09 15.84 -18.26
CA ASP A 747 22.97 14.39 -18.50
C ASP A 747 24.09 13.88 -19.42
N ILE A 748 24.38 14.59 -20.52
CA ILE A 748 25.45 14.22 -21.45
C ILE A 748 26.82 14.25 -20.77
N LEU A 749 27.10 15.29 -19.96
CA LEU A 749 28.35 15.41 -19.22
C LEU A 749 28.48 14.35 -18.11
N ALA A 750 27.37 14.01 -17.44
CA ALA A 750 27.34 12.94 -16.45
C ALA A 750 27.67 11.59 -17.10
N LEU A 751 27.00 11.30 -18.21
CA LEU A 751 27.17 10.07 -18.97
C LEU A 751 28.60 9.92 -19.50
N ALA A 752 29.20 11.00 -20.02
CA ALA A 752 30.58 11.00 -20.46
C ALA A 752 31.57 10.69 -19.32
N GLN A 753 31.37 11.28 -18.14
CA GLN A 753 32.20 10.99 -16.97
C GLN A 753 32.04 9.55 -16.48
N ILE A 754 30.81 9.01 -16.50
CA ILE A 754 30.55 7.60 -16.20
C ILE A 754 31.32 6.69 -17.15
N ILE A 755 31.30 6.97 -18.46
CA ILE A 755 32.02 6.19 -19.46
C ILE A 755 33.53 6.17 -19.17
N GLU A 756 34.12 7.32 -18.87
CA GLU A 756 35.55 7.40 -18.52
C GLU A 756 35.88 6.61 -17.25
N ARG A 757 35.01 6.67 -16.24
CA ARG A 757 35.19 5.85 -15.03
C ARG A 757 35.07 4.36 -15.32
N ILE A 758 34.06 3.94 -16.06
CA ILE A 758 33.80 2.54 -16.41
C ILE A 758 34.98 1.91 -17.14
N LYS A 759 35.64 2.64 -18.05
CA LYS A 759 36.84 2.15 -18.76
C LYS A 759 37.99 1.77 -17.82
N ALA A 760 38.04 2.37 -16.64
CA ALA A 760 39.08 2.13 -15.63
C ALA A 760 38.69 1.10 -14.57
N ILE A 761 37.45 0.61 -14.56
CA ILE A 761 36.95 -0.36 -13.58
C ILE A 761 37.48 -1.77 -13.93
N GLU A 762 37.92 -2.50 -12.91
CA GLU A 762 38.33 -3.90 -13.08
C GLU A 762 37.14 -4.80 -13.45
N VAL A 763 37.36 -5.70 -14.40
CA VAL A 763 36.41 -6.77 -14.72
C VAL A 763 36.68 -7.94 -13.79
N HIS A 764 35.62 -8.46 -13.17
CA HIS A 764 35.67 -9.64 -12.33
C HIS A 764 36.33 -10.78 -13.10
N LYS A 765 37.52 -11.20 -12.65
CA LYS A 765 38.21 -12.36 -13.21
C LYS A 765 37.71 -13.59 -12.49
N GLU A 766 36.95 -14.44 -13.17
CA GLU A 766 36.79 -15.81 -12.72
C GLU A 766 38.16 -16.50 -12.74
N ASN A 767 38.51 -17.17 -11.64
CA ASN A 767 39.52 -18.21 -11.68
C ASN A 767 38.96 -19.32 -12.58
N ASN A 768 39.26 -19.27 -13.88
CA ASN A 768 39.14 -20.41 -14.76
C ASN A 768 40.03 -21.52 -14.18
N ALA A 769 39.42 -22.48 -13.49
CA ALA A 769 40.01 -23.77 -13.15
C ALA A 769 39.30 -24.85 -13.98
#